data_AF-A0A6S9ITY6-F1
#
_entry.id   AF-A0A6S9ITY6-F1
#
_cell.length_a   1.000
_cell.length_b   1.000
_cell.length_c   1.000
_cell.angle_alpha   90.00
_cell.angle_beta   90.00
_cell.angle_gamma   90.00
#
_symmetry.space_group_name_H-M   'P 1'
#
loop_
_entity.id
_entity.type
_entity.pdbx_description
1 polymer ?
#
loop_
_entity_poly.entity_id
_entity_poly.type
_entity_poly.pdbx_seq_one_letter_code
_entity_poly.pdbx_strand_id
1 'polypeptide(L)'
;MGPKDAYLVLYNVACCLGWSAVAALSIPSVLSSFTTGDLSNVNNALASVYGLDGVAPILFWVQTAALLEIIHAAIGFVRSPVIVTFLQVSSRIAAIFAITHSPESQVQFGAGMMIISWSLAEIPRYAFYVAALITGDATKKTPFPLFWIRYSCFMILYPTGITGELTVFLAAAKDEVFLNSYGEQFSSLMYYMIASLPIIYIGSPGMVLNMVGNRKKAFKKRFAKPAPPPRGLVFPVTETKGTEPIRSSTPTAKAIIAAAVGAVNDEKAEKVLKERNWRFGYVKHWIGMVDEQCKTPDAALAVAKAGLAKAYEIFQFVHPDGSSVSFEDAMAAKNTEKFSTGFIKGEAAQGKKVLEVPYNGKTLAGQELKDQVKKWVDYGTIEPSAGEAIIKCVDNPGWLDLSDKYFVLLGAGSAMGPFEVLMSLGANVIAIDLDRPFIWKRLINRAKNSSGSITFPMNAEQSSCKDDDALYAASGCNLFTQTPLIRDWLVDLYPGKSFTVGSYAYLNGALHVQVSLAMDAICRDLSTKRKGTSLAYLCTPTDLHLVPKEAYEASLEEYKTYSKKLYCIIMSILGRGKLLRKNARTPIPGEGGDFYTVNGISVAQGPNYALAKRMQHWRAIVARSEGCIVSSNIAPATSTVSVTQNRTFAWAYEGMPYFKPYEISAPSTSNSVMSAILFYDLNDPASAGNPKTKLNNPNQIFQFGSFNGGCWRCAYEVDSIGEASVLIYFSRIAAPYVGIVAAASAAVIAKFLGYV
;
A
#
# COMPACT_ATOMS: atom_id res chain seq x y z
N MET A 1 -18.16 -21.25 -22.73
CA MET A 1 -17.02 -21.69 -21.90
C MET A 1 -15.87 -22.01 -22.85
N GLY A 2 -14.65 -21.49 -22.61
CA GLY A 2 -13.53 -21.73 -23.53
C GLY A 2 -12.94 -23.15 -23.39
N PRO A 3 -12.12 -23.63 -24.35
CA PRO A 3 -11.51 -24.96 -24.31
C PRO A 3 -10.68 -25.24 -23.05
N LYS A 4 -9.93 -24.23 -22.60
CA LYS A 4 -9.16 -24.30 -21.34
C LYS A 4 -10.05 -24.55 -20.12
N ASP A 5 -11.15 -23.83 -20.01
CA ASP A 5 -12.05 -23.93 -18.88
C ASP A 5 -12.80 -25.27 -18.88
N ALA A 6 -13.15 -25.78 -20.07
CA ALA A 6 -13.74 -27.11 -20.23
C ALA A 6 -12.78 -28.24 -19.80
N TYR A 7 -11.51 -28.18 -20.20
CA TYR A 7 -10.48 -29.11 -19.74
C TYR A 7 -10.31 -29.07 -18.21
N LEU A 8 -10.23 -27.87 -17.62
CA LEU A 8 -10.10 -27.72 -16.18
C LEU A 8 -11.34 -28.26 -15.45
N VAL A 9 -12.55 -28.07 -15.98
CA VAL A 9 -13.76 -28.68 -15.41
C VAL A 9 -13.64 -30.20 -15.41
N LEU A 10 -13.27 -30.81 -16.53
CA LEU A 10 -13.12 -32.27 -16.62
C LEU A 10 -12.06 -32.81 -15.63
N TYR A 11 -10.89 -32.17 -15.58
CA TYR A 11 -9.83 -32.51 -14.64
C TYR A 11 -10.31 -32.45 -13.18
N ASN A 12 -10.94 -31.34 -12.78
CA ASN A 12 -11.41 -31.17 -11.41
C ASN A 12 -12.54 -32.17 -11.07
N VAL A 13 -13.43 -32.49 -12.02
CA VAL A 13 -14.48 -33.52 -11.81
C VAL A 13 -13.84 -34.90 -11.61
N ALA A 14 -12.88 -35.28 -12.45
CA ALA A 14 -12.19 -36.57 -12.34
C ALA A 14 -11.47 -36.71 -10.99
N CYS A 15 -10.73 -35.68 -10.57
CA CYS A 15 -10.08 -35.68 -9.25
C CYS A 15 -11.10 -35.70 -8.11
N CYS A 16 -12.22 -34.97 -8.22
CA CYS A 16 -13.28 -35.00 -7.22
C CYS A 16 -13.86 -36.41 -7.04
N LEU A 17 -14.19 -37.08 -8.15
CA LEU A 17 -14.71 -38.45 -8.14
C LEU A 17 -13.70 -39.44 -7.55
N GLY A 18 -12.43 -39.32 -7.94
CA GLY A 18 -11.36 -40.14 -7.40
C GLY A 18 -11.21 -40.02 -5.89
N TRP A 19 -11.18 -38.78 -5.36
CA TRP A 19 -11.14 -38.56 -3.91
C TRP A 19 -12.43 -38.99 -3.20
N SER A 20 -13.58 -38.86 -3.85
CA SER A 20 -14.85 -39.39 -3.33
C SER A 20 -14.83 -40.91 -3.22
N ALA A 21 -14.21 -41.62 -4.17
CA ALA A 21 -14.04 -43.07 -4.09
C ALA A 21 -13.13 -43.48 -2.92
N VAL A 22 -11.99 -42.78 -2.73
CA VAL A 22 -11.13 -42.99 -1.55
C VAL A 22 -11.92 -42.77 -0.25
N ALA A 23 -12.65 -41.66 -0.13
CA ALA A 23 -13.47 -41.38 1.05
C ALA A 23 -14.54 -42.46 1.29
N ALA A 24 -15.22 -42.90 0.24
CA ALA A 24 -16.29 -43.91 0.33
C ALA A 24 -15.77 -45.27 0.80
N LEU A 25 -14.53 -45.63 0.46
CA LEU A 25 -13.88 -46.86 0.92
C LEU A 25 -13.31 -46.73 2.34
N SER A 26 -12.72 -45.57 2.67
CA SER A 26 -11.98 -45.39 3.92
C SER A 26 -12.81 -44.93 5.13
N ILE A 27 -13.85 -44.11 4.93
CA ILE A 27 -14.62 -43.53 6.06
C ILE A 27 -15.47 -44.56 6.79
N PRO A 28 -16.20 -45.48 6.11
CA PRO A 28 -17.08 -46.42 6.79
C PRO A 28 -16.36 -47.34 7.78
N SER A 29 -15.15 -47.80 7.45
CA SER A 29 -14.36 -48.70 8.32
C SER A 29 -13.97 -48.05 9.64
N VAL A 30 -13.73 -46.74 9.65
CA VAL A 30 -13.40 -45.97 10.85
C VAL A 30 -14.67 -45.54 11.59
N LEU A 31 -15.74 -45.19 10.87
CA LEU A 31 -17.02 -44.80 11.45
C LEU A 31 -17.67 -45.94 12.24
N SER A 32 -17.61 -47.18 11.74
CA SER A 32 -18.10 -48.35 12.45
C SER A 32 -17.39 -48.56 13.80
N SER A 33 -16.09 -48.28 13.88
CA SER A 33 -15.34 -48.42 15.13
C SER A 33 -15.79 -47.43 16.21
N PHE A 34 -16.21 -46.21 15.82
CA PHE A 34 -16.78 -45.24 16.76
C PHE A 34 -18.11 -45.69 17.38
N THR A 35 -18.90 -46.50 16.67
CA THR A 35 -20.18 -47.00 17.18
C THR A 35 -20.01 -48.10 18.25
N THR A 36 -18.83 -48.70 18.33
CA THR A 36 -18.53 -49.79 19.29
C THR A 36 -17.96 -49.31 20.64
N GLY A 37 -17.68 -48.01 20.80
CA GLY A 37 -17.33 -47.39 22.09
C GLY A 37 -15.90 -47.59 22.60
N ASP A 38 -15.05 -48.37 21.94
CA ASP A 38 -13.66 -48.63 22.35
C ASP A 38 -12.65 -47.84 21.48
N LEU A 39 -11.83 -46.99 22.10
CA LEU A 39 -10.82 -46.18 21.40
C LEU A 39 -9.71 -47.04 20.76
N SER A 40 -9.41 -48.23 21.30
CA SER A 40 -8.42 -49.14 20.72
C SER A 40 -8.86 -49.66 19.34
N ASN A 41 -10.17 -49.79 19.13
CA ASN A 41 -10.77 -50.15 17.84
C ASN A 41 -10.62 -49.06 16.78
N VAL A 42 -10.48 -47.79 17.18
CA VAL A 42 -10.31 -46.67 16.23
C VAL A 42 -8.89 -46.62 15.67
N ASN A 43 -7.88 -46.81 16.52
CA ASN A 43 -6.48 -46.86 16.05
C ASN A 43 -6.24 -48.04 15.10
N ASN A 44 -6.78 -49.21 15.43
CA ASN A 44 -6.68 -50.39 14.58
C ASN A 44 -7.44 -50.22 13.26
N ALA A 45 -8.61 -49.57 13.28
CA ALA A 45 -9.34 -49.25 12.06
C ALA A 45 -8.62 -48.23 11.18
N LEU A 46 -7.96 -47.23 11.77
CA LEU A 46 -7.14 -46.27 11.01
C LEU A 46 -5.91 -46.95 10.40
N ALA A 47 -5.27 -47.87 11.13
CA ALA A 47 -4.13 -48.65 10.66
C ALA A 47 -4.48 -49.57 9.48
N SER A 48 -5.73 -50.05 9.38
CA SER A 48 -6.15 -50.93 8.30
C SER A 48 -6.59 -50.22 7.02
N VAL A 49 -6.81 -48.89 7.05
CA VAL A 49 -7.39 -48.11 5.93
C VAL A 49 -6.63 -48.31 4.62
N TYR A 50 -5.29 -48.28 4.64
CA TYR A 50 -4.50 -48.40 3.42
C TYR A 50 -4.63 -49.78 2.77
N GLY A 51 -4.77 -50.82 3.59
CA GLY A 51 -4.93 -52.21 3.15
C GLY A 51 -6.33 -52.57 2.67
N LEU A 52 -7.30 -51.65 2.72
CA LEU A 52 -8.64 -51.89 2.19
C LEU A 52 -8.62 -52.00 0.66
N ASP A 53 -9.39 -52.95 0.14
CA ASP A 53 -9.50 -53.21 -1.30
C ASP A 53 -9.84 -51.93 -2.07
N GLY A 54 -8.98 -51.60 -3.04
CA GLY A 54 -9.15 -50.44 -3.92
C GLY A 54 -8.62 -49.11 -3.37
N VAL A 55 -8.34 -48.96 -2.07
CA VAL A 55 -7.84 -47.68 -1.50
C VAL A 55 -6.47 -47.32 -2.06
N ALA A 56 -5.49 -48.21 -1.92
CA ALA A 56 -4.12 -47.97 -2.39
C ALA A 56 -4.00 -47.57 -3.88
N PRO A 57 -4.57 -48.33 -4.85
CA PRO A 57 -4.46 -47.97 -6.26
C PRO A 57 -5.17 -46.65 -6.61
N ILE A 58 -6.36 -46.39 -6.05
CA ILE A 58 -7.08 -45.13 -6.32
C ILE A 58 -6.32 -43.95 -5.71
N LEU A 59 -5.87 -44.08 -4.46
CA LEU A 59 -5.08 -43.06 -3.78
C LEU A 59 -3.82 -42.69 -4.58
N PHE A 60 -3.08 -43.69 -5.06
CA PHE A 60 -1.88 -43.50 -5.87
C PHE A 60 -2.18 -42.66 -7.13
N TRP A 61 -3.17 -43.06 -7.93
CA TRP A 61 -3.49 -42.37 -9.18
C TRP A 61 -4.01 -40.96 -8.95
N VAL A 62 -4.92 -40.79 -8.01
CA VAL A 62 -5.56 -39.50 -7.74
C VAL A 62 -4.57 -38.51 -7.13
N GLN A 63 -3.65 -38.94 -6.27
CA GLN A 63 -2.60 -38.08 -5.73
C GLN A 63 -1.51 -37.78 -6.77
N THR A 64 -1.14 -38.75 -7.62
CA THR A 64 -0.16 -38.54 -8.70
C THR A 64 -0.68 -37.56 -9.76
N ALA A 65 -1.99 -37.53 -10.01
CA ALA A 65 -2.62 -36.54 -10.88
C ALA A 65 -2.33 -35.09 -10.46
N ALA A 66 -2.05 -34.84 -9.17
CA ALA A 66 -1.69 -33.51 -8.67
C ALA A 66 -0.38 -32.95 -9.26
N LEU A 67 0.48 -33.79 -9.86
CA LEU A 67 1.64 -33.32 -10.64
C LEU A 67 1.21 -32.42 -11.80
N LEU A 68 0.02 -32.65 -12.38
CA LEU A 68 -0.55 -31.79 -13.41
C LEU A 68 -0.85 -30.38 -12.86
N GLU A 69 -1.10 -30.20 -11.56
CA GLU A 69 -1.31 -28.87 -10.96
C GLU A 69 -0.04 -28.02 -11.03
N ILE A 70 1.14 -28.64 -10.90
CA ILE A 70 2.43 -27.95 -11.06
C ILE A 70 2.54 -27.45 -12.49
N ILE A 71 2.20 -28.29 -13.47
CA ILE A 71 2.20 -27.94 -14.89
C ILE A 71 1.19 -26.82 -15.16
N HIS A 72 -0.06 -26.93 -14.67
CA HIS A 72 -1.09 -25.91 -14.83
C HIS A 72 -0.66 -24.55 -14.26
N ALA A 73 0.04 -24.54 -13.12
CA ALA A 73 0.60 -23.33 -12.53
C ALA A 73 1.75 -22.77 -13.38
N ALA A 74 2.67 -23.62 -13.85
CA ALA A 74 3.83 -23.23 -14.65
C ALA A 74 3.45 -22.62 -16.01
N ILE A 75 2.43 -23.19 -16.68
CA ILE A 75 1.93 -22.69 -17.96
C ILE A 75 0.90 -21.55 -17.81
N GLY A 76 0.50 -21.22 -16.57
CA GLY A 76 -0.44 -20.14 -16.28
C GLY A 76 -1.92 -20.44 -16.57
N PHE A 77 -2.29 -21.73 -16.67
CA PHE A 77 -3.71 -22.12 -16.77
C PHE A 77 -4.48 -21.71 -15.51
N VAL A 78 -3.81 -21.79 -14.35
CA VAL A 78 -4.30 -21.35 -13.05
C VAL A 78 -3.35 -20.31 -12.43
N ARG A 79 -3.89 -19.38 -11.65
CA ARG A 79 -3.12 -18.32 -10.99
C ARG A 79 -2.59 -18.79 -9.63
N SER A 80 -1.62 -19.70 -9.65
CA SER A 80 -0.98 -20.26 -8.45
C SER A 80 0.53 -20.03 -8.47
N PRO A 81 1.20 -19.73 -7.33
CA PRO A 81 2.66 -19.63 -7.29
C PRO A 81 3.32 -21.00 -7.48
N VAL A 82 4.07 -21.17 -8.58
CA VAL A 82 4.66 -22.46 -9.00
C VAL A 82 5.47 -23.13 -7.88
N ILE A 83 6.35 -22.38 -7.19
CA ILE A 83 7.20 -22.94 -6.11
C ILE A 83 6.35 -23.46 -4.95
N VAL A 84 5.30 -22.74 -4.58
CA VAL A 84 4.42 -23.14 -3.48
C VAL A 84 3.64 -24.39 -3.86
N THR A 85 3.10 -24.44 -5.09
CA THR A 85 2.40 -25.63 -5.61
C THR A 85 3.35 -26.83 -5.71
N PHE A 86 4.59 -26.64 -6.17
CA PHE A 86 5.61 -27.68 -6.22
C PHE A 86 5.90 -28.27 -4.85
N LEU A 87 6.16 -27.44 -3.83
CA LEU A 87 6.45 -27.91 -2.47
C LEU A 87 5.26 -28.68 -1.87
N GLN A 88 4.03 -28.17 -2.07
CA GLN A 88 2.80 -28.81 -1.57
C GLN A 88 2.52 -30.16 -2.23
N VAL A 89 2.77 -30.29 -3.54
CA VAL A 89 2.55 -31.55 -4.26
C VAL A 89 3.67 -32.53 -3.93
N SER A 90 4.93 -32.08 -3.90
CA SER A 90 6.09 -32.95 -3.66
C SER A 90 6.05 -33.61 -2.28
N SER A 91 5.62 -32.90 -1.22
CA SER A 91 5.51 -33.51 0.11
C SER A 91 4.49 -34.65 0.15
N ARG A 92 3.36 -34.50 -0.55
CA ARG A 92 2.31 -35.53 -0.62
C ARG A 92 2.71 -36.70 -1.51
N ILE A 93 3.45 -36.45 -2.59
CA ILE A 93 4.05 -37.53 -3.40
C ILE A 93 5.09 -38.30 -2.58
N ALA A 94 5.90 -37.62 -1.75
CA ALA A 94 6.82 -38.31 -0.83
C ALA A 94 6.07 -39.18 0.19
N ALA A 95 4.92 -38.73 0.70
CA ALA A 95 4.08 -39.54 1.60
C ALA A 95 3.48 -40.77 0.89
N ILE A 96 3.04 -40.64 -0.37
CA ILE A 96 2.63 -41.79 -1.19
C ILE A 96 3.79 -42.75 -1.43
N PHE A 97 4.97 -42.21 -1.74
CA PHE A 97 6.16 -43.03 -1.94
C PHE A 97 6.51 -43.81 -0.67
N ALA A 98 6.48 -43.17 0.50
CA ALA A 98 6.71 -43.76 1.81
C ALA A 98 5.71 -44.89 2.10
N ILE A 99 4.40 -44.62 2.06
CA ILE A 99 3.37 -45.61 2.37
C ILE A 99 3.33 -46.77 1.36
N THR A 100 3.73 -46.56 0.11
CA THR A 100 3.74 -47.62 -0.91
C THR A 100 4.89 -48.62 -0.69
N HIS A 101 6.05 -48.16 -0.19
CA HIS A 101 7.27 -48.97 -0.10
C HIS A 101 7.66 -49.36 1.34
N SER A 102 6.99 -48.80 2.35
CA SER A 102 7.23 -49.12 3.77
C SER A 102 6.05 -49.92 4.34
N PRO A 103 6.21 -51.24 4.57
CA PRO A 103 5.25 -52.03 5.34
C PRO A 103 4.86 -51.40 6.68
N GLU A 104 5.82 -50.83 7.42
CA GLU A 104 5.56 -50.17 8.72
C GLU A 104 4.65 -48.95 8.57
N SER A 105 4.78 -48.20 7.47
CA SER A 105 3.92 -47.05 7.19
C SER A 105 2.50 -47.45 6.79
N GLN A 106 2.32 -48.63 6.19
CA GLN A 106 1.00 -49.11 5.73
C GLN A 106 0.08 -49.47 6.89
N VAL A 107 0.66 -50.01 7.96
CA VAL A 107 -0.06 -50.45 9.16
C VAL A 107 -0.09 -49.40 10.27
N GLN A 108 0.40 -48.19 9.99
CA GLN A 108 0.43 -47.11 10.97
C GLN A 108 -0.93 -46.40 11.05
N PHE A 109 -1.44 -46.09 12.25
CA PHE A 109 -2.72 -45.37 12.40
C PHE A 109 -2.74 -44.02 11.65
N GLY A 110 -1.57 -43.40 11.53
CA GLY A 110 -1.36 -42.17 10.77
C GLY A 110 -1.71 -42.27 9.29
N ALA A 111 -1.55 -43.45 8.68
CA ALA A 111 -1.87 -43.67 7.28
C ALA A 111 -3.38 -43.46 7.02
N GLY A 112 -4.26 -44.06 7.82
CA GLY A 112 -5.70 -43.82 7.72
C GLY A 112 -6.09 -42.38 8.04
N MET A 113 -5.45 -41.77 9.04
CA MET A 113 -5.72 -40.37 9.40
C MET A 113 -5.38 -39.41 8.26
N MET A 114 -4.24 -39.64 7.59
CA MET A 114 -3.80 -38.89 6.41
C MET A 114 -4.80 -39.07 5.26
N ILE A 115 -5.12 -40.31 4.88
CA ILE A 115 -5.99 -40.65 3.73
C ILE A 115 -7.39 -40.02 3.89
N ILE A 116 -7.99 -40.15 5.07
CA ILE A 116 -9.31 -39.58 5.36
C ILE A 116 -9.24 -38.05 5.36
N SER A 117 -8.21 -37.46 6.00
CA SER A 117 -8.08 -35.99 6.05
C SER A 117 -7.88 -35.39 4.67
N TRP A 118 -7.06 -36.03 3.84
CA TRP A 118 -6.83 -35.67 2.45
C TRP A 118 -8.13 -35.73 1.64
N SER A 119 -8.84 -36.86 1.66
CA SER A 119 -10.08 -37.01 0.90
C SER A 119 -11.15 -35.97 1.29
N LEU A 120 -11.34 -35.71 2.59
CA LEU A 120 -12.27 -34.70 3.10
C LEU A 120 -11.85 -33.26 2.76
N ALA A 121 -10.56 -32.99 2.55
CA ALA A 121 -10.08 -31.67 2.12
C ALA A 121 -10.19 -31.48 0.60
N GLU A 122 -9.94 -32.54 -0.16
CA GLU A 122 -9.83 -32.52 -1.60
C GLU A 122 -11.19 -32.50 -2.31
N ILE A 123 -12.18 -33.27 -1.82
CA ILE A 123 -13.53 -33.30 -2.41
C ILE A 123 -14.13 -31.89 -2.47
N PRO A 124 -14.20 -31.11 -1.36
CA PRO A 124 -14.73 -29.75 -1.42
C PRO A 124 -13.83 -28.80 -2.22
N ARG A 125 -12.50 -29.04 -2.30
CA ARG A 125 -11.57 -28.23 -3.10
C ARG A 125 -11.91 -28.34 -4.59
N TYR A 126 -11.97 -29.56 -5.12
CA TYR A 126 -12.23 -29.79 -6.52
C TYR A 126 -13.67 -29.43 -6.90
N ALA A 127 -14.66 -29.79 -6.08
CA ALA A 127 -16.05 -29.37 -6.30
C ALA A 127 -16.18 -27.85 -6.32
N PHE A 128 -15.47 -27.14 -5.44
CA PHE A 128 -15.43 -25.67 -5.44
C PHE A 128 -14.82 -25.10 -6.72
N TYR A 129 -13.74 -25.69 -7.23
CA TYR A 129 -13.13 -25.25 -8.49
C TYR A 129 -14.06 -25.45 -9.68
N VAL A 130 -14.78 -26.58 -9.76
CA VAL A 130 -15.82 -26.81 -10.77
C VAL A 130 -16.91 -25.74 -10.68
N ALA A 131 -17.47 -25.52 -9.49
CA ALA A 131 -18.52 -24.52 -9.29
C ALA A 131 -18.04 -23.09 -9.64
N ALA A 132 -16.80 -22.74 -9.28
CA ALA A 132 -16.21 -21.45 -9.59
C ALA A 132 -16.01 -21.23 -11.10
N LEU A 133 -15.59 -22.27 -11.85
CA LEU A 133 -15.43 -22.21 -13.30
C LEU A 133 -16.78 -22.09 -14.02
N ILE A 134 -17.77 -22.89 -13.63
CA ILE A 134 -19.12 -22.88 -14.24
C ILE A 134 -19.83 -21.55 -13.99
N THR A 135 -19.76 -21.04 -12.76
CA THR A 135 -20.45 -19.80 -12.38
C THR A 135 -19.69 -18.53 -12.77
N GLY A 136 -18.39 -18.67 -13.09
CA GLY A 136 -17.48 -17.56 -13.37
C GLY A 136 -17.12 -16.70 -12.14
N ASP A 137 -17.54 -17.10 -10.94
CA ASP A 137 -17.27 -16.39 -9.69
C ASP A 137 -17.13 -17.35 -8.50
N ALA A 138 -15.89 -17.49 -8.00
CA ALA A 138 -15.54 -18.27 -6.82
C ALA A 138 -16.15 -17.75 -5.50
N THR A 139 -16.86 -16.62 -5.49
CA THR A 139 -17.36 -15.99 -4.27
C THR A 139 -18.86 -15.94 -4.13
N LYS A 140 -19.59 -15.07 -4.84
CA LYS A 140 -21.02 -14.86 -4.60
C LYS A 140 -21.86 -15.96 -5.26
N LYS A 141 -21.45 -16.40 -6.45
CA LYS A 141 -22.22 -17.35 -7.26
C LYS A 141 -21.96 -18.83 -6.91
N THR A 142 -20.90 -19.16 -6.16
CA THR A 142 -20.70 -20.52 -5.66
C THR A 142 -21.74 -20.89 -4.59
N PRO A 143 -22.20 -22.15 -4.53
CA PRO A 143 -23.10 -22.61 -3.47
C PRO A 143 -22.53 -22.36 -2.08
N PHE A 144 -23.34 -21.82 -1.16
CA PHE A 144 -22.87 -21.41 0.16
C PHE A 144 -22.31 -22.56 1.01
N PRO A 145 -22.96 -23.75 1.10
CA PRO A 145 -22.41 -24.86 1.88
C PRO A 145 -21.01 -25.27 1.41
N LEU A 146 -20.83 -25.39 0.09
CA LEU A 146 -19.54 -25.73 -0.52
C LEU A 146 -18.47 -24.66 -0.26
N PHE A 147 -18.83 -23.38 -0.39
CA PHE A 147 -17.96 -22.27 -0.03
C PHE A 147 -17.56 -22.33 1.45
N TRP A 148 -18.51 -22.58 2.35
CA TRP A 148 -18.24 -22.65 3.78
C TRP A 148 -17.27 -23.79 4.11
N ILE A 149 -17.53 -25.00 3.61
CA ILE A 149 -16.70 -26.19 3.83
C ILE A 149 -15.27 -25.92 3.36
N ARG A 150 -15.10 -25.41 2.14
CA ARG A 150 -13.79 -25.09 1.53
C ARG A 150 -12.92 -24.16 2.37
N TYR A 151 -13.54 -23.21 3.08
CA TYR A 151 -12.86 -22.22 3.91
C TYR A 151 -12.96 -22.49 5.41
N SER A 152 -13.54 -23.61 5.85
CA SER A 152 -13.72 -23.98 7.27
C SER A 152 -12.94 -25.24 7.65
N CYS A 153 -12.94 -26.27 6.82
CA CYS A 153 -12.48 -27.60 7.22
C CYS A 153 -10.99 -27.68 7.58
N PHE A 154 -10.17 -26.72 7.14
CA PHE A 154 -8.75 -26.64 7.51
C PHE A 154 -8.51 -26.66 9.03
N MET A 155 -9.46 -26.18 9.84
CA MET A 155 -9.33 -26.13 11.30
C MET A 155 -9.16 -27.53 11.92
N ILE A 156 -9.76 -28.55 11.30
CA ILE A 156 -9.67 -29.95 11.74
C ILE A 156 -8.71 -30.72 10.84
N LEU A 157 -8.88 -30.59 9.52
CA LEU A 157 -8.18 -31.43 8.55
C LEU A 157 -6.69 -31.15 8.43
N TYR A 158 -6.22 -29.94 8.75
CA TYR A 158 -4.77 -29.65 8.72
C TYR A 158 -4.05 -30.34 9.88
N PRO A 159 -4.46 -30.18 11.15
CA PRO A 159 -3.87 -30.94 12.26
C PRO A 159 -3.87 -32.46 12.04
N THR A 160 -4.99 -33.03 11.62
CA THR A 160 -5.10 -34.50 11.44
C THR A 160 -4.31 -34.99 10.24
N GLY A 161 -4.34 -34.27 9.11
CA GLY A 161 -3.56 -34.61 7.92
C GLY A 161 -2.05 -34.52 8.17
N ILE A 162 -1.58 -33.46 8.82
CA ILE A 162 -0.17 -33.26 9.16
C ILE A 162 0.31 -34.35 10.13
N THR A 163 -0.48 -34.66 11.15
CA THR A 163 -0.15 -35.73 12.11
C THR A 163 -0.03 -37.08 11.40
N GLY A 164 -0.93 -37.37 10.47
CA GLY A 164 -0.88 -38.58 9.65
C GLY A 164 0.38 -38.65 8.76
N GLU A 165 0.71 -37.58 8.05
CA GLU A 165 1.91 -37.51 7.22
C GLU A 165 3.20 -37.67 8.05
N LEU A 166 3.29 -37.00 9.20
CA LEU A 166 4.46 -37.10 10.09
C LEU A 166 4.68 -38.52 10.59
N THR A 167 3.62 -39.19 11.01
CA THR A 167 3.71 -40.56 11.53
C THR A 167 4.04 -41.58 10.44
N VAL A 168 3.56 -41.37 9.21
CA VAL A 168 3.98 -42.14 8.02
C VAL A 168 5.48 -41.94 7.74
N PHE A 169 5.99 -40.70 7.74
CA PHE A 169 7.42 -40.46 7.52
C PHE A 169 8.30 -41.05 8.61
N LEU A 170 7.88 -40.95 9.88
CA LEU A 170 8.61 -41.52 11.00
C LEU A 170 8.60 -43.04 11.02
N ALA A 171 7.52 -43.67 10.53
CA ALA A 171 7.45 -45.13 10.36
C ALA A 171 8.39 -45.57 9.21
N ALA A 172 8.31 -44.92 8.05
CA ALA A 172 9.21 -45.19 6.93
C ALA A 172 10.69 -45.01 7.26
N ALA A 173 11.04 -44.02 8.10
CA ALA A 173 12.40 -43.79 8.56
C ALA A 173 12.99 -44.95 9.40
N LYS A 174 12.12 -45.81 9.97
CA LYS A 174 12.52 -46.95 10.80
C LYS A 174 12.43 -48.29 10.07
N ASP A 175 11.96 -48.29 8.83
CA ASP A 175 11.63 -49.49 8.08
C ASP A 175 12.77 -49.88 7.14
N GLU A 176 13.45 -51.00 7.44
CA GLU A 176 14.58 -51.49 6.65
C GLU A 176 14.19 -51.83 5.20
N VAL A 177 12.94 -52.26 4.95
CA VAL A 177 12.47 -52.56 3.59
C VAL A 177 12.39 -51.28 2.76
N PHE A 178 11.91 -50.20 3.37
CA PHE A 178 11.85 -48.90 2.73
C PHE A 178 13.25 -48.32 2.49
N LEU A 179 14.10 -48.35 3.52
CA LEU A 179 15.45 -47.78 3.43
C LEU A 179 16.30 -48.47 2.36
N ASN A 180 16.11 -49.79 2.19
CA ASN A 180 16.84 -50.58 1.21
C ASN A 180 16.15 -50.69 -0.16
N SER A 181 15.06 -49.94 -0.41
CA SER A 181 14.27 -50.04 -1.66
C SER A 181 15.06 -49.78 -2.95
N TYR A 182 16.21 -49.08 -2.86
CA TYR A 182 17.11 -48.85 -3.99
C TYR A 182 18.50 -49.52 -3.84
N GLY A 183 18.64 -50.43 -2.86
CA GLY A 183 19.89 -51.10 -2.48
C GLY A 183 20.52 -50.51 -1.21
N GLU A 184 21.21 -51.37 -0.44
CA GLU A 184 21.77 -51.03 0.88
C GLU A 184 22.69 -49.80 0.87
N GLN A 185 23.44 -49.60 -0.22
CA GLN A 185 24.32 -48.44 -0.39
C GLN A 185 23.59 -47.09 -0.34
N PHE A 186 22.28 -47.05 -0.58
CA PHE A 186 21.47 -45.83 -0.53
C PHE A 186 20.65 -45.70 0.77
N SER A 187 20.74 -46.67 1.69
CA SER A 187 19.95 -46.71 2.93
C SER A 187 20.11 -45.45 3.79
N SER A 188 21.35 -45.01 4.03
CA SER A 188 21.61 -43.78 4.79
C SER A 188 21.05 -42.53 4.09
N LEU A 189 21.13 -42.45 2.75
CA LEU A 189 20.58 -41.35 1.98
C LEU A 189 19.05 -41.32 2.09
N MET A 190 18.40 -42.47 1.97
CA MET A 190 16.96 -42.62 2.12
C MET A 190 16.50 -42.22 3.53
N TYR A 191 17.23 -42.64 4.56
CA TYR A 191 16.98 -42.25 5.95
C TYR A 191 17.03 -40.72 6.13
N TYR A 192 18.11 -40.07 5.72
CA TYR A 192 18.23 -38.61 5.87
C TYR A 192 17.18 -37.85 5.05
N MET A 193 16.83 -38.35 3.87
CA MET A 193 15.79 -37.75 3.02
C MET A 193 14.43 -37.79 3.73
N ILE A 194 13.98 -38.98 4.17
CA ILE A 194 12.65 -39.16 4.78
C ILE A 194 12.58 -38.53 6.18
N ALA A 195 13.65 -38.62 6.98
CA ALA A 195 13.73 -38.05 8.32
C ALA A 195 13.78 -36.51 8.32
N SER A 196 14.19 -35.89 7.21
CA SER A 196 14.19 -34.42 7.07
C SER A 196 12.82 -33.82 6.74
N LEU A 197 11.90 -34.59 6.13
CA LEU A 197 10.58 -34.09 5.72
C LEU A 197 9.70 -33.57 6.88
N PRO A 198 9.70 -34.19 8.08
CA PRO A 198 9.05 -33.63 9.26
C PRO A 198 9.41 -32.17 9.59
N ILE A 199 10.63 -31.72 9.27
CA ILE A 199 11.10 -30.35 9.54
C ILE A 199 10.26 -29.31 8.80
N ILE A 200 9.73 -29.64 7.63
CA ILE A 200 8.89 -28.73 6.82
C ILE A 200 7.61 -28.34 7.59
N TYR A 201 7.12 -29.20 8.48
CA TYR A 201 5.90 -28.97 9.25
C TYR A 201 6.09 -28.05 10.47
N ILE A 202 7.33 -27.64 10.80
CA ILE A 202 7.58 -26.56 11.77
C ILE A 202 6.87 -25.27 11.34
N GLY A 203 6.71 -25.04 10.02
CA GLY A 203 5.98 -23.91 9.46
C GLY A 203 4.45 -24.04 9.50
N SER A 204 3.90 -25.17 9.96
CA SER A 204 2.45 -25.45 9.92
C SER A 204 1.57 -24.47 10.70
N PRO A 205 1.98 -23.89 11.86
CA PRO A 205 1.17 -22.86 12.52
C PRO A 205 0.96 -21.63 11.63
N GLY A 206 2.00 -21.23 10.88
CA GLY A 206 1.92 -20.15 9.91
C GLY A 206 0.93 -20.45 8.78
N MET A 207 0.90 -21.69 8.29
CA MET A 207 -0.07 -22.13 7.27
C MET A 207 -1.52 -22.06 7.78
N VAL A 208 -1.78 -22.51 9.01
CA VAL A 208 -3.12 -22.45 9.64
C VAL A 208 -3.56 -20.99 9.82
N LEU A 209 -2.69 -20.12 10.33
CA LEU A 209 -2.98 -18.69 10.48
C LEU A 209 -3.26 -18.01 9.12
N ASN A 210 -2.51 -18.38 8.08
CA ASN A 210 -2.76 -17.91 6.72
C ASN A 210 -4.16 -18.32 6.23
N MET A 211 -4.61 -19.54 6.53
CA MET A 211 -5.96 -20.01 6.18
C MET A 211 -7.07 -19.27 6.93
N VAL A 212 -6.86 -18.91 8.21
CA VAL A 212 -7.76 -18.03 8.96
C VAL A 212 -7.90 -16.67 8.27
N GLY A 213 -6.77 -16.10 7.82
CA GLY A 213 -6.75 -14.87 7.03
C GLY A 213 -7.51 -15.00 5.71
N ASN A 214 -7.30 -16.09 4.98
CA ASN A 214 -7.99 -16.39 3.72
C ASN A 214 -9.50 -16.51 3.91
N ARG A 215 -9.94 -17.22 4.95
CA ARG A 215 -11.36 -17.33 5.32
C ARG A 215 -11.97 -15.94 5.54
N LYS A 216 -11.37 -15.12 6.41
CA LYS A 216 -11.88 -13.77 6.72
C LYS A 216 -12.03 -12.92 5.47
N LYS A 217 -11.04 -12.95 4.57
CA LYS A 217 -11.07 -12.23 3.28
C LYS A 217 -12.16 -12.75 2.35
N ALA A 218 -12.29 -14.08 2.21
CA ALA A 218 -13.28 -14.70 1.34
C ALA A 218 -14.72 -14.37 1.79
N PHE A 219 -15.00 -14.49 3.09
CA PHE A 219 -16.31 -14.16 3.67
C PHE A 219 -16.63 -12.67 3.51
N LYS A 220 -15.67 -11.78 3.79
CA LYS A 220 -15.83 -10.34 3.55
C LYS A 220 -16.20 -10.04 2.10
N LYS A 221 -15.57 -10.72 1.12
CA LYS A 221 -15.84 -10.52 -0.31
C LYS A 221 -17.21 -11.05 -0.72
N ARG A 222 -17.61 -12.22 -0.21
CA ARG A 222 -18.92 -12.83 -0.53
C ARG A 222 -20.08 -11.93 -0.06
N PHE A 223 -20.01 -11.43 1.16
CA PHE A 223 -21.05 -10.59 1.76
C PHE A 223 -20.89 -9.09 1.48
N ALA A 224 -19.92 -8.70 0.64
CA ALA A 224 -19.78 -7.31 0.21
C ALA A 224 -20.97 -6.90 -0.65
N LYS A 225 -21.59 -5.75 -0.35
CA LYS A 225 -22.60 -5.13 -1.22
C LYS A 225 -22.02 -4.91 -2.62
N PRO A 226 -22.81 -5.05 -3.71
CA PRO A 226 -22.35 -4.67 -5.04
C PRO A 226 -21.91 -3.20 -5.02
N ALA A 227 -20.88 -2.88 -5.81
CA ALA A 227 -20.43 -1.50 -5.92
C ALA A 227 -21.56 -0.66 -6.54
N PRO A 228 -21.75 0.60 -6.09
CA PRO A 228 -22.67 1.50 -6.77
C PRO A 228 -22.21 1.70 -8.22
N PRO A 229 -23.13 2.07 -9.13
CA PRO A 229 -22.76 2.41 -10.50
C PRO A 229 -21.72 3.53 -10.51
N PRO A 230 -20.79 3.54 -11.49
CA PRO A 230 -19.79 4.60 -11.59
C PRO A 230 -20.49 5.95 -11.75
N ARG A 231 -20.04 6.95 -10.98
CA ARG A 231 -20.55 8.32 -11.04
C ARG A 231 -19.38 9.30 -10.89
N GLY A 232 -19.45 10.42 -11.60
CA GLY A 232 -18.42 11.44 -11.59
C GLY A 232 -17.16 11.02 -12.34
N LEU A 233 -16.03 11.56 -11.91
CA LEU A 233 -14.72 11.27 -12.49
C LEU A 233 -14.32 9.80 -12.30
N VAL A 234 -14.10 9.07 -13.39
CA VAL A 234 -13.75 7.65 -13.42
C VAL A 234 -12.67 7.32 -14.47
N PHE A 235 -11.94 6.22 -14.24
CA PHE A 235 -11.01 5.66 -15.22
C PHE A 235 -11.74 5.29 -16.53
N PRO A 236 -11.09 5.37 -17.70
CA PRO A 236 -11.70 4.94 -18.97
C PRO A 236 -12.13 3.47 -18.93
N VAL A 237 -13.07 3.12 -19.81
CA VAL A 237 -13.36 1.72 -20.12
C VAL A 237 -12.17 1.16 -20.89
N THR A 238 -11.51 0.16 -20.32
CA THR A 238 -10.31 -0.45 -20.88
C THR A 238 -10.59 -1.77 -21.58
N GLU A 239 -11.60 -2.49 -21.11
CA GLU A 239 -12.05 -3.76 -21.63
C GLU A 239 -13.56 -3.91 -21.37
N THR A 240 -14.21 -4.83 -22.06
CA THR A 240 -15.61 -5.19 -21.79
C THR A 240 -15.69 -6.69 -21.52
N LYS A 241 -16.31 -7.08 -20.41
CA LYS A 241 -16.55 -8.48 -20.07
C LYS A 241 -18.04 -8.79 -20.17
N GLY A 242 -18.46 -9.36 -21.29
CA GLY A 242 -19.88 -9.50 -21.63
C GLY A 242 -20.46 -8.12 -21.93
N THR A 243 -21.41 -7.66 -21.11
CA THR A 243 -22.01 -6.32 -21.20
C THR A 243 -21.45 -5.33 -20.17
N GLU A 244 -20.58 -5.77 -19.24
CA GLU A 244 -20.05 -4.93 -18.18
C GLU A 244 -18.74 -4.23 -18.59
N PRO A 245 -18.66 -2.88 -18.49
CA PRO A 245 -17.42 -2.15 -18.75
C PRO A 245 -16.41 -2.37 -17.62
N ILE A 246 -15.19 -2.78 -17.97
CA ILE A 246 -14.05 -2.87 -17.04
C ILE A 246 -13.24 -1.59 -17.13
N ARG A 247 -13.02 -0.95 -15.98
CA ARG A 247 -12.23 0.27 -15.85
C ARG A 247 -10.94 -0.02 -15.07
N SER A 248 -9.85 -0.30 -15.78
CA SER A 248 -8.57 -0.69 -15.19
C SER A 248 -7.60 0.49 -15.03
N SER A 249 -6.98 0.61 -13.86
CA SER A 249 -6.00 1.69 -13.61
C SER A 249 -4.65 1.45 -14.27
N THR A 250 -4.30 0.20 -14.59
CA THR A 250 -2.98 -0.16 -15.14
C THR A 250 -2.75 0.37 -16.57
N PRO A 251 -3.59 0.04 -17.57
CA PRO A 251 -3.41 0.57 -18.92
C PRO A 251 -3.55 2.09 -18.95
N THR A 252 -4.44 2.66 -18.14
CA THR A 252 -4.60 4.11 -17.98
C THR A 252 -3.31 4.77 -17.47
N ALA A 253 -2.70 4.24 -16.40
CA ALA A 253 -1.45 4.78 -15.87
C ALA A 253 -0.30 4.70 -16.88
N LYS A 254 -0.20 3.58 -17.61
CA LYS A 254 0.78 3.42 -18.69
C LYS A 254 0.58 4.45 -19.80
N ALA A 255 -0.65 4.69 -20.23
CA ALA A 255 -0.95 5.67 -21.27
C ALA A 255 -0.54 7.08 -20.86
N ILE A 256 -0.82 7.47 -19.61
CA ILE A 256 -0.43 8.79 -19.07
C ILE A 256 1.09 8.94 -18.99
N ILE A 257 1.80 7.95 -18.45
CA ILE A 257 3.26 8.01 -18.31
C ILE A 257 3.95 7.95 -19.67
N ALA A 258 3.43 7.14 -20.60
CA ALA A 258 3.93 7.07 -21.97
C ALA A 258 3.75 8.40 -22.70
N ALA A 259 2.58 9.05 -22.58
CA ALA A 259 2.37 10.38 -23.16
C ALA A 259 3.29 11.44 -22.53
N ALA A 260 3.48 11.38 -21.21
CA ALA A 260 4.37 12.30 -20.49
C ALA A 260 5.82 12.18 -21.00
N VAL A 261 6.43 11.00 -20.93
CA VAL A 261 7.83 10.83 -21.37
C VAL A 261 7.98 10.92 -22.90
N GLY A 262 6.94 10.54 -23.65
CA GLY A 262 6.90 10.62 -25.11
C GLY A 262 6.96 12.04 -25.65
N ALA A 263 6.60 13.04 -24.84
CA ALA A 263 6.79 14.45 -25.20
C ALA A 263 8.27 14.82 -25.48
N VAL A 264 9.21 14.01 -25.01
CA VAL A 264 10.65 14.23 -25.16
C VAL A 264 11.42 12.97 -25.59
N ASN A 265 10.85 11.77 -25.45
CA ASN A 265 11.52 10.50 -25.75
C ASN A 265 10.51 9.36 -26.06
N ASP A 266 10.30 9.09 -27.35
CA ASP A 266 9.38 8.05 -27.83
C ASP A 266 9.82 6.62 -27.47
N GLU A 267 11.13 6.34 -27.43
CA GLU A 267 11.65 5.01 -27.11
C GLU A 267 11.31 4.62 -25.66
N LYS A 268 11.44 5.58 -24.73
CA LYS A 268 11.02 5.39 -23.32
C LYS A 268 9.51 5.23 -23.22
N ALA A 269 8.72 5.97 -24.00
CA ALA A 269 7.27 5.82 -24.02
C ALA A 269 6.85 4.41 -24.47
N GLU A 270 7.49 3.87 -25.50
CA GLU A 270 7.21 2.52 -25.98
C GLU A 270 7.55 1.45 -24.92
N LYS A 271 8.66 1.62 -24.19
CA LYS A 271 9.06 0.77 -23.07
C LYS A 271 8.04 0.76 -21.92
N VAL A 272 7.40 1.89 -21.63
CA VAL A 272 6.32 2.00 -20.63
C VAL A 272 5.13 1.12 -21.03
N LEU A 273 4.69 1.24 -22.29
CA LEU A 273 3.53 0.51 -22.82
C LEU A 273 3.76 -1.00 -22.78
N LYS A 274 4.97 -1.45 -23.18
CA LYS A 274 5.38 -2.86 -23.24
C LYS A 274 5.64 -3.54 -21.89
N GLU A 275 5.60 -2.81 -20.75
CA GLU A 275 5.89 -3.37 -19.43
C GLU A 275 4.86 -4.42 -18.96
N ARG A 276 5.22 -5.70 -18.95
CA ARG A 276 4.29 -6.78 -18.59
C ARG A 276 4.03 -6.87 -17.08
N ASN A 277 5.02 -6.54 -16.25
CA ASN A 277 4.94 -6.65 -14.81
C ASN A 277 4.75 -5.28 -14.15
N TRP A 278 3.65 -4.59 -14.48
CA TRP A 278 3.42 -3.22 -14.03
C TRP A 278 3.49 -3.04 -12.51
N ARG A 279 3.06 -4.04 -11.73
CA ARG A 279 3.05 -3.97 -10.25
C ARG A 279 4.42 -3.68 -9.64
N PHE A 280 5.50 -4.13 -10.28
CA PHE A 280 6.87 -4.01 -9.79
C PHE A 280 7.79 -3.25 -10.78
N GLY A 281 7.51 -3.34 -12.08
CA GLY A 281 8.31 -2.74 -13.15
C GLY A 281 8.04 -1.25 -13.41
N TYR A 282 7.06 -0.63 -12.75
CA TYR A 282 6.74 0.79 -12.97
C TYR A 282 7.83 1.76 -12.49
N VAL A 283 8.63 1.37 -11.49
CA VAL A 283 9.63 2.25 -10.84
C VAL A 283 10.70 2.73 -11.83
N LYS A 284 11.26 1.82 -12.65
CA LYS A 284 12.27 2.18 -13.66
C LYS A 284 11.76 3.17 -14.71
N HIS A 285 10.46 3.17 -14.98
CA HIS A 285 9.83 4.07 -15.94
C HIS A 285 9.68 5.48 -15.36
N TRP A 286 9.34 5.58 -14.07
CA TRP A 286 9.36 6.84 -13.35
C TRP A 286 10.77 7.44 -13.30
N ILE A 287 11.76 6.59 -12.98
CA ILE A 287 13.17 6.99 -12.99
C ILE A 287 13.56 7.52 -14.37
N GLY A 288 13.30 6.73 -15.42
CA GLY A 288 13.63 7.12 -16.78
C GLY A 288 12.94 8.41 -17.23
N MET A 289 11.72 8.69 -16.76
CA MET A 289 11.02 9.94 -17.04
C MET A 289 11.65 11.13 -16.31
N VAL A 290 11.97 11.01 -15.01
CA VAL A 290 12.64 12.08 -14.25
C VAL A 290 14.02 12.38 -14.82
N ASP A 291 14.75 11.34 -15.27
CA ASP A 291 16.04 11.53 -15.94
C ASP A 291 15.90 12.38 -17.22
N GLU A 292 14.81 12.22 -17.99
CA GLU A 292 14.53 13.10 -19.15
C GLU A 292 14.16 14.52 -18.71
N GLN A 293 13.38 14.67 -17.63
CA GLN A 293 13.01 15.99 -17.10
C GLN A 293 14.23 16.78 -16.60
N CYS A 294 15.31 16.12 -16.16
CA CYS A 294 16.54 16.77 -15.74
C CYS A 294 17.35 17.36 -16.90
N LYS A 295 17.12 16.97 -18.15
CA LYS A 295 17.95 17.40 -19.29
C LYS A 295 17.84 18.90 -19.57
N THR A 296 16.61 19.42 -19.63
CA THR A 296 16.33 20.85 -19.85
C THR A 296 15.07 21.31 -19.08
N PRO A 297 14.93 22.61 -18.77
CA PRO A 297 13.69 23.16 -18.20
C PRO A 297 12.45 22.87 -19.05
N ASP A 298 12.60 23.00 -20.38
CA ASP A 298 11.52 22.75 -21.33
C ASP A 298 11.09 21.29 -21.34
N ALA A 299 12.04 20.35 -21.21
CA ALA A 299 11.72 18.93 -21.09
C ALA A 299 10.89 18.65 -19.84
N ALA A 300 11.23 19.25 -18.69
CA ALA A 300 10.45 19.09 -17.46
C ALA A 300 9.00 19.56 -17.63
N LEU A 301 8.80 20.74 -18.26
CA LEU A 301 7.48 21.30 -18.52
C LEU A 301 6.70 20.52 -19.57
N ALA A 302 7.34 20.11 -20.67
CA ALA A 302 6.70 19.33 -21.73
C ALA A 302 6.16 17.99 -21.19
N VAL A 303 6.96 17.28 -20.40
CA VAL A 303 6.55 16.03 -19.73
C VAL A 303 5.35 16.25 -18.82
N ALA A 304 5.37 17.30 -17.98
CA ALA A 304 4.28 17.59 -17.07
C ALA A 304 2.99 17.97 -17.78
N LYS A 305 3.07 18.84 -18.80
CA LYS A 305 1.92 19.26 -19.60
C LYS A 305 1.31 18.08 -20.36
N ALA A 306 2.13 17.24 -21.01
CA ALA A 306 1.65 16.09 -21.77
C ALA A 306 1.01 15.02 -20.88
N GLY A 307 1.61 14.74 -19.71
CA GLY A 307 1.05 13.80 -18.74
C GLY A 307 -0.31 14.24 -18.19
N LEU A 308 -0.43 15.52 -17.80
CA LEU A 308 -1.70 16.08 -17.36
C LEU A 308 -2.72 16.08 -18.50
N ALA A 309 -2.38 16.60 -19.69
CA ALA A 309 -3.28 16.64 -20.84
C ALA A 309 -3.83 15.25 -21.17
N LYS A 310 -2.97 14.22 -21.18
CA LYS A 310 -3.42 12.84 -21.42
C LYS A 310 -4.41 12.34 -20.36
N ALA A 311 -4.23 12.73 -19.10
CA ALA A 311 -5.16 12.38 -18.03
C ALA A 311 -6.53 13.03 -18.23
N TYR A 312 -6.61 14.30 -18.66
CA TYR A 312 -7.89 14.96 -18.99
C TYR A 312 -8.59 14.31 -20.19
N GLU A 313 -7.83 13.95 -21.21
CA GLU A 313 -8.33 13.33 -22.45
C GLU A 313 -8.98 11.96 -22.18
N ILE A 314 -8.30 11.08 -21.42
CA ILE A 314 -8.73 9.68 -21.30
C ILE A 314 -9.61 9.39 -20.09
N PHE A 315 -9.56 10.19 -19.02
CA PHE A 315 -10.52 10.02 -17.94
C PHE A 315 -11.91 10.40 -18.42
N GLN A 316 -12.92 9.75 -17.83
CA GLN A 316 -14.31 9.99 -18.16
C GLN A 316 -15.03 10.61 -16.97
N PHE A 317 -16.05 11.40 -17.25
CA PHE A 317 -17.01 11.87 -16.25
C PHE A 317 -18.37 11.22 -16.53
N VAL A 318 -18.96 10.57 -15.53
CA VAL A 318 -20.28 9.92 -15.63
C VAL A 318 -21.32 10.77 -14.91
N HIS A 319 -22.30 11.28 -15.65
CA HIS A 319 -23.37 12.12 -15.14
C HIS A 319 -24.41 11.31 -14.34
N PRO A 320 -25.29 11.97 -13.56
CA PRO A 320 -26.33 11.29 -12.78
C PRO A 320 -27.30 10.44 -13.61
N ASP A 321 -27.50 10.79 -14.88
CA ASP A 321 -28.35 10.06 -15.84
C ASP A 321 -27.65 8.83 -16.45
N GLY A 322 -26.37 8.60 -16.12
CA GLY A 322 -25.56 7.50 -16.64
C GLY A 322 -24.83 7.80 -17.94
N SER A 323 -25.06 8.97 -18.56
CA SER A 323 -24.28 9.41 -19.73
C SER A 323 -22.82 9.68 -19.34
N SER A 324 -21.89 9.53 -20.29
CA SER A 324 -20.47 9.72 -20.04
C SER A 324 -19.79 10.52 -21.13
N VAL A 325 -18.97 11.48 -20.72
CA VAL A 325 -18.12 12.33 -21.58
C VAL A 325 -16.66 12.24 -21.14
N SER A 326 -15.74 12.81 -21.91
CA SER A 326 -14.36 12.98 -21.44
C SER A 326 -14.33 13.91 -20.22
N PHE A 327 -13.32 13.77 -19.36
CA PHE A 327 -13.19 14.66 -18.21
C PHE A 327 -12.89 16.11 -18.65
N GLU A 328 -12.16 16.27 -19.76
CA GLU A 328 -11.95 17.56 -20.40
C GLU A 328 -13.27 18.25 -20.77
N ASP A 329 -14.17 17.55 -21.49
CA ASP A 329 -15.47 18.08 -21.89
C ASP A 329 -16.35 18.42 -20.67
N ALA A 330 -16.33 17.58 -19.65
CA ALA A 330 -17.07 17.82 -18.41
C ALA A 330 -16.60 19.10 -17.69
N MET A 331 -15.29 19.39 -17.73
CA MET A 331 -14.72 20.61 -17.16
C MET A 331 -14.92 21.83 -18.06
N ALA A 332 -15.13 21.65 -19.37
CA ALA A 332 -15.45 22.74 -20.29
C ALA A 332 -16.94 23.14 -20.25
N ALA A 333 -17.82 22.19 -19.89
CA ALA A 333 -19.26 22.42 -19.82
C ALA A 333 -19.65 23.48 -18.77
N LYS A 334 -20.78 24.16 -19.02
CA LYS A 334 -21.41 25.07 -18.06
C LYS A 334 -22.38 24.29 -17.18
N ASN A 335 -22.30 24.50 -15.87
CA ASN A 335 -23.26 23.93 -14.93
C ASN A 335 -24.44 24.88 -14.71
N THR A 336 -25.66 24.35 -14.76
CA THR A 336 -26.89 25.08 -14.42
C THR A 336 -27.20 24.98 -12.92
N GLU A 337 -26.76 23.90 -12.28
CA GLU A 337 -26.84 23.73 -10.83
C GLU A 337 -25.84 24.64 -10.12
N LYS A 338 -26.17 25.09 -8.90
CA LYS A 338 -25.29 25.88 -8.04
C LYS A 338 -25.40 25.37 -6.60
N PHE A 339 -24.30 25.43 -5.86
CA PHE A 339 -24.33 25.23 -4.42
C PHE A 339 -24.91 26.47 -3.73
N SER A 340 -25.71 26.24 -2.70
CA SER A 340 -25.92 27.23 -1.64
C SER A 340 -24.63 27.36 -0.83
N THR A 341 -24.45 28.48 -0.14
CA THR A 341 -23.21 28.75 0.61
C THR A 341 -23.47 28.83 2.10
N GLY A 342 -22.78 27.98 2.86
CA GLY A 342 -22.72 28.04 4.31
C GLY A 342 -21.58 28.93 4.78
N PHE A 343 -21.81 29.72 5.83
CA PHE A 343 -20.82 30.58 6.47
C PHE A 343 -20.96 30.54 7.99
N ILE A 344 -19.83 30.40 8.68
CA ILE A 344 -19.72 30.48 10.14
C ILE A 344 -18.49 31.33 10.51
N LYS A 345 -18.71 32.37 11.33
CA LYS A 345 -17.65 33.17 11.94
C LYS A 345 -17.30 32.58 13.29
N GLY A 346 -16.01 32.40 13.58
CA GLY A 346 -15.55 31.98 14.91
C GLY A 346 -15.78 33.06 15.96
N GLU A 347 -15.95 32.62 17.22
CA GLU A 347 -16.30 33.46 18.36
C GLU A 347 -15.09 33.74 19.27
N ALA A 348 -13.97 33.03 19.08
CA ALA A 348 -12.80 33.21 19.92
C ALA A 348 -12.05 34.52 19.58
N ALA A 349 -11.40 35.11 20.57
CA ALA A 349 -10.51 36.25 20.37
C ALA A 349 -9.39 35.91 19.35
N GLN A 350 -8.90 36.93 18.65
CA GLN A 350 -7.82 36.77 17.67
C GLN A 350 -6.65 35.98 18.26
N GLY A 351 -6.19 34.96 17.53
CA GLY A 351 -5.08 34.12 17.96
C GLY A 351 -3.79 34.92 18.16
N LYS A 352 -2.89 34.39 18.99
CA LYS A 352 -1.55 34.93 19.15
C LYS A 352 -0.82 34.82 17.80
N LYS A 353 -0.25 35.93 17.30
CA LYS A 353 0.56 35.97 16.07
C LYS A 353 1.94 35.34 16.29
N VAL A 354 1.97 34.11 16.80
CA VAL A 354 3.17 33.39 17.22
C VAL A 354 3.11 31.99 16.64
N LEU A 355 4.22 31.56 16.03
CA LEU A 355 4.36 30.20 15.53
C LEU A 355 4.63 29.25 16.69
N GLU A 356 3.68 28.34 16.94
CA GLU A 356 3.78 27.29 17.95
C GLU A 356 3.91 25.91 17.29
N VAL A 357 4.97 25.18 17.64
CA VAL A 357 5.27 23.85 17.11
C VAL A 357 5.29 22.83 18.25
N PRO A 358 4.28 21.95 18.34
CA PRO A 358 4.32 20.82 19.27
C PRO A 358 5.44 19.85 18.90
N TYR A 359 6.31 19.49 19.84
CA TYR A 359 7.40 18.55 19.64
C TYR A 359 7.82 17.87 20.95
N ASN A 360 7.87 16.54 20.96
CA ASN A 360 8.27 15.72 22.12
C ASN A 360 7.61 16.12 23.45
N GLY A 361 6.29 16.34 23.44
CA GLY A 361 5.51 16.70 24.63
C GLY A 361 5.62 18.17 25.07
N LYS A 362 6.35 19.00 24.32
CA LYS A 362 6.45 20.46 24.56
C LYS A 362 5.83 21.23 23.40
N THR A 363 5.47 22.48 23.63
CA THR A 363 5.10 23.45 22.58
C THR A 363 6.24 24.45 22.45
N LEU A 364 6.95 24.41 21.32
CA LEU A 364 8.10 25.27 21.07
C LEU A 364 7.65 26.54 20.35
N ALA A 365 8.22 27.69 20.75
CA ALA A 365 8.00 28.99 20.11
C ALA A 365 9.25 29.87 20.27
N GLY A 366 9.32 30.97 19.52
CA GLY A 366 10.40 31.96 19.64
C GLY A 366 11.80 31.33 19.51
N GLN A 367 12.70 31.66 20.44
CA GLN A 367 14.08 31.17 20.41
C GLN A 367 14.19 29.65 20.60
N GLU A 368 13.37 29.05 21.46
CA GLU A 368 13.40 27.59 21.68
C GLU A 368 13.09 26.82 20.39
N LEU A 369 12.16 27.33 19.58
CA LEU A 369 11.86 26.77 18.27
C LEU A 369 13.04 26.91 17.31
N LYS A 370 13.69 28.09 17.26
CA LYS A 370 14.87 28.30 16.41
C LYS A 370 16.01 27.35 16.77
N ASP A 371 16.25 27.15 18.05
CA ASP A 371 17.28 26.22 18.54
C ASP A 371 16.96 24.78 18.15
N GLN A 372 15.68 24.37 18.20
CA GLN A 372 15.26 23.05 17.75
C GLN A 372 15.37 22.90 16.22
N VAL A 373 15.01 23.93 15.46
CA VAL A 373 15.17 23.95 13.99
C VAL A 373 16.64 23.76 13.61
N LYS A 374 17.56 24.45 14.31
CA LYS A 374 19.00 24.26 14.10
C LYS A 374 19.42 22.81 14.35
N LYS A 375 18.94 22.18 15.42
CA LYS A 375 19.21 20.76 15.71
C LYS A 375 18.71 19.84 14.59
N TRP A 376 17.53 20.10 14.04
CA TRP A 376 17.00 19.32 12.91
C TRP A 376 17.83 19.49 11.64
N VAL A 377 18.32 20.71 11.36
CA VAL A 377 19.22 20.96 10.21
C VAL A 377 20.58 20.27 10.43
N ASP A 378 21.20 20.46 11.59
CA ASP A 378 22.51 19.90 11.92
C ASP A 378 22.49 18.35 11.89
N TYR A 379 21.40 17.75 12.37
CA TYR A 379 21.24 16.30 12.33
C TYR A 379 20.90 15.78 10.92
N GLY A 380 20.26 16.62 10.08
CA GLY A 380 19.81 16.26 8.73
C GLY A 380 18.37 15.76 8.65
N THR A 381 17.54 15.99 9.67
CA THR A 381 16.09 15.71 9.65
C THR A 381 15.37 16.56 8.59
N ILE A 382 15.80 17.82 8.44
CA ILE A 382 15.27 18.78 7.46
C ILE A 382 16.40 19.39 6.65
N GLU A 383 16.10 19.85 5.43
CA GLU A 383 17.07 20.59 4.64
C GLU A 383 17.27 22.02 5.19
N PRO A 384 18.48 22.61 5.01
CA PRO A 384 18.76 23.97 5.49
C PRO A 384 17.74 25.03 5.06
N SER A 385 17.23 24.93 3.82
CA SER A 385 16.20 25.84 3.29
C SER A 385 14.86 25.73 4.01
N ALA A 386 14.49 24.54 4.52
CA ALA A 386 13.33 24.38 5.38
C ALA A 386 13.55 25.06 6.74
N GLY A 387 14.76 24.91 7.30
CA GLY A 387 15.13 25.58 8.55
C GLY A 387 15.06 27.10 8.44
N GLU A 388 15.61 27.66 7.36
CA GLU A 388 15.54 29.11 7.08
C GLU A 388 14.09 29.58 6.96
N ALA A 389 13.23 28.86 6.23
CA ALA A 389 11.82 29.21 6.07
C ALA A 389 11.09 29.28 7.41
N ILE A 390 11.31 28.29 8.29
CA ILE A 390 10.69 28.25 9.62
C ILE A 390 11.20 29.42 10.48
N ILE A 391 12.52 29.66 10.51
CA ILE A 391 13.12 30.74 11.29
C ILE A 391 12.60 32.10 10.81
N LYS A 392 12.54 32.33 9.50
CA LYS A 392 11.98 33.57 8.93
C LYS A 392 10.51 33.76 9.28
N CYS A 393 9.71 32.69 9.33
CA CYS A 393 8.34 32.77 9.80
C CYS A 393 8.24 33.17 11.27
N VAL A 394 9.17 32.73 12.12
CA VAL A 394 9.27 33.18 13.53
C VAL A 394 9.68 34.66 13.60
N ASP A 395 10.63 35.08 12.75
CA ASP A 395 11.16 36.45 12.73
C ASP A 395 10.23 37.48 12.10
N ASN A 396 9.19 37.03 11.39
CA ASN A 396 8.19 37.90 10.77
C ASN A 396 6.78 37.55 11.28
N PRO A 397 6.42 37.91 12.53
CA PRO A 397 5.08 37.65 13.09
C PRO A 397 3.91 38.18 12.24
N GLY A 398 4.16 39.19 11.41
CA GLY A 398 3.17 39.70 10.46
C GLY A 398 2.70 38.68 9.41
N TRP A 399 3.52 37.67 9.07
CA TRP A 399 3.13 36.58 8.16
C TRP A 399 2.10 35.63 8.76
N LEU A 400 1.90 35.69 10.09
CA LEU A 400 0.92 34.90 10.83
C LEU A 400 -0.42 35.63 10.99
N ASP A 401 -0.55 36.87 10.47
CA ASP A 401 -1.83 37.56 10.40
C ASP A 401 -2.59 37.09 9.15
N LEU A 402 -3.52 36.15 9.36
CA LEU A 402 -4.29 35.55 8.28
C LEU A 402 -5.71 36.13 8.14
N SER A 403 -6.03 37.19 8.89
CA SER A 403 -7.39 37.74 9.01
C SER A 403 -7.98 38.21 7.67
N ASP A 404 -7.14 38.60 6.71
CA ASP A 404 -7.52 39.02 5.35
C ASP A 404 -7.23 37.95 4.28
N LYS A 405 -6.73 36.77 4.67
CA LYS A 405 -6.30 35.69 3.77
C LYS A 405 -7.39 34.62 3.63
N TYR A 406 -7.52 34.10 2.41
CA TYR A 406 -8.53 33.12 2.04
C TYR A 406 -7.87 31.82 1.57
N PHE A 407 -8.16 30.73 2.27
CA PHE A 407 -7.57 29.42 2.03
C PHE A 407 -8.63 28.41 1.61
N VAL A 408 -8.55 27.91 0.38
CA VAL A 408 -9.41 26.81 -0.09
C VAL A 408 -8.75 25.49 0.29
N LEU A 409 -9.41 24.66 1.07
CA LEU A 409 -8.91 23.35 1.47
C LEU A 409 -9.71 22.25 0.77
N LEU A 410 -9.12 21.66 -0.28
CA LEU A 410 -9.66 20.48 -0.95
C LEU A 410 -9.32 19.24 -0.09
N GLY A 411 -10.29 18.77 0.70
CA GLY A 411 -10.09 17.79 1.77
C GLY A 411 -9.83 18.45 3.12
N ALA A 412 -10.68 19.39 3.54
CA ALA A 412 -10.52 20.17 4.77
C ALA A 412 -10.42 19.33 6.06
N GLY A 413 -11.04 18.15 6.08
CA GLY A 413 -11.01 17.19 7.17
C GLY A 413 -9.80 16.25 7.18
N SER A 414 -8.84 16.44 6.27
CA SER A 414 -7.59 15.68 6.20
C SER A 414 -6.75 15.87 7.46
N ALA A 415 -6.16 14.77 7.98
CA ALA A 415 -5.35 14.81 9.20
C ALA A 415 -4.08 15.67 9.06
N MET A 416 -3.54 15.77 7.84
CA MET A 416 -2.34 16.54 7.52
C MET A 416 -2.66 17.96 7.00
N GLY A 417 -3.93 18.28 6.80
CA GLY A 417 -4.31 19.61 6.32
C GLY A 417 -4.04 20.69 7.38
N PRO A 418 -3.75 21.94 6.98
CA PRO A 418 -3.42 23.03 7.90
C PRO A 418 -4.65 23.63 8.60
N PHE A 419 -5.83 22.98 8.53
CA PHE A 419 -7.11 23.51 9.03
C PHE A 419 -6.99 24.05 10.46
N GLU A 420 -6.44 23.27 11.38
CA GLU A 420 -6.31 23.66 12.79
C GLU A 420 -5.42 24.90 12.99
N VAL A 421 -4.31 24.99 12.24
CA VAL A 421 -3.38 26.12 12.30
C VAL A 421 -4.00 27.37 11.68
N LEU A 422 -4.70 27.23 10.55
CA LEU A 422 -5.36 28.34 9.87
C LEU A 422 -6.48 28.94 10.73
N MET A 423 -7.30 28.09 11.36
CA MET A 423 -8.39 28.53 12.22
C MET A 423 -7.89 29.20 13.50
N SER A 424 -6.77 28.75 14.07
CA SER A 424 -6.19 29.39 15.26
C SER A 424 -5.58 30.76 14.96
N LEU A 425 -5.04 30.96 13.76
CA LEU A 425 -4.45 32.23 13.28
C LEU A 425 -5.45 33.20 12.65
N GLY A 426 -6.75 32.88 12.67
CA GLY A 426 -7.81 33.78 12.22
C GLY A 426 -8.03 33.81 10.72
N ALA A 427 -7.63 32.78 9.98
CA ALA A 427 -7.81 32.70 8.54
C ALA A 427 -9.28 32.58 8.11
N ASN A 428 -9.57 32.93 6.84
CA ASN A 428 -10.85 32.62 6.19
C ASN A 428 -10.70 31.32 5.40
N VAL A 429 -11.25 30.22 5.93
CA VAL A 429 -11.12 28.89 5.32
C VAL A 429 -12.35 28.58 4.48
N ILE A 430 -12.15 28.33 3.19
CA ILE A 430 -13.15 27.74 2.30
C ILE A 430 -12.97 26.22 2.32
N ALA A 431 -13.83 25.51 3.03
CA ALA A 431 -13.72 24.07 3.24
C ALA A 431 -14.46 23.28 2.17
N ILE A 432 -13.76 22.36 1.51
CA ILE A 432 -14.32 21.34 0.62
C ILE A 432 -14.07 19.98 1.24
N ASP A 433 -15.13 19.25 1.60
CA ASP A 433 -15.07 17.86 2.05
C ASP A 433 -16.40 17.15 1.79
N LEU A 434 -16.39 15.83 1.96
CA LEU A 434 -17.52 14.94 1.71
C LEU A 434 -18.77 15.37 2.47
N ASP A 435 -19.92 15.12 1.85
CA ASP A 435 -21.27 15.33 2.33
C ASP A 435 -21.66 14.35 3.47
N ARG A 436 -20.88 14.36 4.55
CA ARG A 436 -21.01 13.45 5.69
C ARG A 436 -21.21 14.26 6.96
N PRO A 437 -22.35 14.13 7.66
CA PRO A 437 -22.68 14.98 8.82
C PRO A 437 -21.59 15.02 9.90
N PHE A 438 -20.91 13.91 10.18
CA PHE A 438 -19.87 13.86 11.20
C PHE A 438 -18.61 14.68 10.86
N ILE A 439 -18.31 14.88 9.57
CA ILE A 439 -17.18 15.73 9.13
C ILE A 439 -17.54 17.19 9.42
N TRP A 440 -18.73 17.61 9.00
CA TRP A 440 -19.21 18.98 9.15
C TRP A 440 -19.46 19.35 10.60
N LYS A 441 -20.01 18.45 11.41
CA LYS A 441 -20.09 18.61 12.86
C LYS A 441 -18.73 18.92 13.48
N ARG A 442 -17.68 18.23 13.05
CA ARG A 442 -16.31 18.48 13.55
C ARG A 442 -15.77 19.82 13.07
N LEU A 443 -15.84 20.10 11.76
CA LEU A 443 -15.26 21.32 11.17
C LEU A 443 -15.98 22.60 11.64
N ILE A 444 -17.32 22.60 11.65
CA ILE A 444 -18.12 23.75 12.08
C ILE A 444 -17.94 24.01 13.58
N ASN A 445 -17.96 22.98 14.42
CA ASN A 445 -17.72 23.16 15.86
C ASN A 445 -16.31 23.68 16.12
N ARG A 446 -15.29 23.21 15.38
CA ARG A 446 -13.95 23.78 15.50
C ARG A 446 -13.94 25.25 15.09
N ALA A 447 -14.62 25.60 14.00
CA ALA A 447 -14.69 26.96 13.51
C ALA A 447 -15.34 27.92 14.51
N LYS A 448 -16.50 27.54 15.08
CA LYS A 448 -17.20 28.30 16.14
C LYS A 448 -16.25 28.61 17.31
N ASN A 449 -15.42 27.63 17.71
CA ASN A 449 -14.46 27.75 18.82
C ASN A 449 -13.08 28.30 18.43
N SER A 450 -12.97 29.04 17.32
CA SER A 450 -11.69 29.57 16.82
C SER A 450 -11.79 31.06 16.49
N SER A 451 -10.68 31.68 16.09
CA SER A 451 -10.65 33.08 15.64
C SER A 451 -10.92 33.25 14.14
N GLY A 452 -10.86 32.14 13.38
CA GLY A 452 -11.07 32.13 11.94
C GLY A 452 -12.54 32.12 11.51
N SER A 453 -12.76 32.08 10.20
CA SER A 453 -14.09 31.84 9.61
C SER A 453 -14.05 30.62 8.70
N ILE A 454 -15.19 29.96 8.53
CA ILE A 454 -15.35 28.85 7.59
C ILE A 454 -16.50 29.14 6.61
N THR A 455 -16.23 28.91 5.33
CA THR A 455 -17.20 28.95 4.23
C THR A 455 -17.24 27.59 3.56
N PHE A 456 -18.41 27.07 3.22
CA PHE A 456 -18.54 25.71 2.67
C PHE A 456 -19.75 25.58 1.76
N PRO A 457 -19.71 24.65 0.79
CA PRO A 457 -20.84 24.41 -0.10
C PRO A 457 -21.96 23.68 0.66
N MET A 458 -23.20 23.98 0.28
CA MET A 458 -24.41 23.36 0.80
C MET A 458 -25.36 22.97 -0.32
N ASN A 459 -26.13 21.91 -0.07
CA ASN A 459 -27.21 21.42 -0.94
C ASN A 459 -28.58 22.06 -0.63
N ALA A 460 -28.64 22.96 0.35
CA ALA A 460 -29.81 23.79 0.65
C ALA A 460 -29.34 25.13 1.24
N GLU A 461 -30.20 26.16 1.19
CA GLU A 461 -29.91 27.46 1.78
C GLU A 461 -29.70 27.34 3.29
N GLN A 462 -28.66 27.98 3.83
CA GLN A 462 -28.34 27.91 5.27
C GLN A 462 -29.50 28.41 6.14
N SER A 463 -30.25 29.40 5.68
CA SER A 463 -31.44 29.93 6.36
C SER A 463 -32.60 28.93 6.48
N SER A 464 -32.59 27.85 5.71
CA SER A 464 -33.60 26.78 5.76
C SER A 464 -33.28 25.70 6.81
N CYS A 465 -32.06 25.68 7.35
CA CYS A 465 -31.66 24.72 8.38
C CYS A 465 -32.24 25.10 9.74
N LYS A 466 -33.07 24.22 10.31
CA LYS A 466 -33.76 24.46 11.60
C LYS A 466 -32.83 24.38 12.81
N ASP A 467 -31.80 23.55 12.71
CA ASP A 467 -30.84 23.27 13.76
C ASP A 467 -29.47 22.90 13.17
N ASP A 468 -28.49 22.70 14.06
CA ASP A 468 -27.12 22.32 13.70
C ASP A 468 -27.06 20.96 12.98
N ASP A 469 -27.92 19.98 13.32
CA ASP A 469 -27.91 18.67 12.67
C ASP A 469 -28.42 18.74 11.22
N ALA A 470 -29.45 19.55 10.95
CA ALA A 470 -29.91 19.88 9.61
C ALA A 470 -28.83 20.63 8.81
N LEU A 471 -28.10 21.55 9.46
CA LEU A 471 -26.95 22.23 8.85
C LEU A 471 -25.87 21.21 8.45
N TYR A 472 -25.49 20.29 9.34
CA TYR A 472 -24.49 19.26 9.06
C TYR A 472 -24.92 18.30 7.95
N ALA A 473 -26.21 17.97 7.87
CA ALA A 473 -26.77 17.12 6.82
C ALA A 473 -26.83 17.79 5.45
N ALA A 474 -27.02 19.12 5.41
CA ALA A 474 -26.89 19.94 4.21
C ALA A 474 -25.44 20.41 3.94
N SER A 475 -24.49 19.93 4.76
CA SER A 475 -23.04 20.10 4.70
C SER A 475 -22.34 19.44 3.51
N GLY A 476 -21.68 20.19 2.62
CA GLY A 476 -20.55 19.66 1.83
C GLY A 476 -20.84 19.20 0.41
N CYS A 477 -19.86 18.52 -0.18
CA CYS A 477 -19.89 18.11 -1.58
C CYS A 477 -18.90 16.98 -1.86
N ASN A 478 -18.90 16.44 -3.07
CA ASN A 478 -18.04 15.33 -3.44
C ASN A 478 -17.13 15.68 -4.63
N LEU A 479 -15.81 15.69 -4.39
CA LEU A 479 -14.79 15.98 -5.39
C LEU A 479 -14.86 15.08 -6.64
N PHE A 480 -15.44 13.89 -6.56
CA PHE A 480 -15.60 13.01 -7.72
C PHE A 480 -16.83 13.36 -8.55
N THR A 481 -17.98 13.50 -7.90
CA THR A 481 -19.27 13.58 -8.59
C THR A 481 -19.68 15.01 -8.90
N GLN A 482 -19.00 15.99 -8.31
CA GLN A 482 -19.35 17.41 -8.41
C GLN A 482 -18.13 18.29 -8.74
N THR A 483 -17.05 17.74 -9.30
CA THR A 483 -15.83 18.52 -9.63
C THR A 483 -16.11 19.79 -10.43
N PRO A 484 -16.90 19.74 -11.53
CA PRO A 484 -17.19 20.94 -12.31
C PRO A 484 -17.97 21.99 -11.51
N LEU A 485 -18.93 21.55 -10.70
CA LEU A 485 -19.77 22.40 -9.86
C LEU A 485 -18.96 23.08 -8.73
N ILE A 486 -18.04 22.35 -8.11
CA ILE A 486 -17.11 22.90 -7.09
C ILE A 486 -16.22 23.96 -7.72
N ARG A 487 -15.69 23.71 -8.91
CA ARG A 487 -14.87 24.70 -9.64
C ARG A 487 -15.66 25.97 -9.93
N ASP A 488 -16.89 25.86 -10.44
CA ASP A 488 -17.71 27.03 -10.76
C ASP A 488 -18.06 27.84 -9.51
N TRP A 489 -18.45 27.15 -8.43
CA TRP A 489 -18.73 27.79 -7.14
C TRP A 489 -17.51 28.55 -6.60
N LEU A 490 -16.31 27.96 -6.64
CA LEU A 490 -15.08 28.61 -6.18
C LEU A 490 -14.65 29.78 -7.08
N VAL A 491 -14.93 29.73 -8.39
CA VAL A 491 -14.66 30.84 -9.31
C VAL A 491 -15.54 32.05 -8.97
N ASP A 492 -16.82 31.83 -8.63
CA ASP A 492 -17.78 32.89 -8.31
C ASP A 492 -17.62 33.42 -6.87
N LEU A 493 -17.13 32.58 -5.95
CA LEU A 493 -17.04 32.92 -4.52
C LEU A 493 -16.03 34.04 -4.24
N TYR A 494 -16.43 35.02 -3.42
CA TYR A 494 -15.61 36.17 -3.01
C TYR A 494 -14.89 36.87 -4.18
N PRO A 495 -15.62 37.56 -5.08
CA PRO A 495 -15.03 38.22 -6.23
C PRO A 495 -13.93 39.21 -5.82
N GLY A 496 -12.82 39.19 -6.54
CA GLY A 496 -11.65 40.06 -6.29
C GLY A 496 -10.73 39.62 -5.15
N LYS A 497 -11.07 38.59 -4.37
CA LYS A 497 -10.18 38.04 -3.33
C LYS A 497 -9.23 36.98 -3.91
N SER A 498 -7.95 37.06 -3.55
CA SER A 498 -6.95 36.05 -3.87
C SER A 498 -7.14 34.80 -3.01
N PHE A 499 -6.98 33.61 -3.61
CA PHE A 499 -7.10 32.33 -2.90
C PHE A 499 -5.76 31.59 -2.85
N THR A 500 -5.44 31.03 -1.69
CA THR A 500 -4.46 29.95 -1.58
C THR A 500 -5.19 28.61 -1.59
N VAL A 501 -5.02 27.82 -2.65
CA VAL A 501 -5.74 26.56 -2.86
C VAL A 501 -4.85 25.39 -2.48
N GLY A 502 -5.20 24.70 -1.39
CA GLY A 502 -4.47 23.55 -0.89
C GLY A 502 -5.15 22.21 -1.20
N SER A 503 -4.36 21.27 -1.73
CA SER A 503 -4.81 19.93 -2.13
C SER A 503 -4.43 18.88 -1.08
N TYR A 504 -5.35 18.55 -0.17
CA TYR A 504 -5.09 17.69 1.00
C TYR A 504 -5.89 16.38 1.03
N ALA A 505 -6.85 16.21 0.10
CA ALA A 505 -7.64 14.99 -0.01
C ALA A 505 -6.77 13.78 -0.38
N TYR A 506 -6.95 12.68 0.33
CA TYR A 506 -6.18 11.45 0.16
C TYR A 506 -7.09 10.22 0.20
N LEU A 507 -6.86 9.28 -0.70
CA LEU A 507 -7.56 8.01 -0.79
C LEU A 507 -6.58 6.88 -1.14
N ASN A 508 -7.02 5.63 -1.00
CA ASN A 508 -6.19 4.48 -1.31
C ASN A 508 -6.36 4.00 -2.76
N GLY A 509 -5.26 3.58 -3.39
CA GLY A 509 -5.29 2.91 -4.68
C GLY A 509 -5.81 3.79 -5.83
N ALA A 510 -6.68 3.23 -6.67
CA ALA A 510 -7.16 3.88 -7.89
C ALA A 510 -7.95 5.18 -7.60
N LEU A 511 -8.71 5.21 -6.51
CA LEU A 511 -9.47 6.39 -6.08
C LEU A 511 -8.56 7.60 -5.79
N HIS A 512 -7.30 7.39 -5.41
CA HIS A 512 -6.34 8.47 -5.19
C HIS A 512 -6.03 9.22 -6.49
N VAL A 513 -5.88 8.49 -7.60
CA VAL A 513 -5.62 9.09 -8.92
C VAL A 513 -6.80 9.96 -9.33
N GLN A 514 -8.02 9.46 -9.16
CA GLN A 514 -9.25 10.21 -9.44
C GLN A 514 -9.32 11.49 -8.60
N VAL A 515 -9.02 11.44 -7.29
CA VAL A 515 -9.20 12.63 -6.44
C VAL A 515 -8.10 13.65 -6.71
N SER A 516 -6.88 13.19 -6.99
CA SER A 516 -5.80 14.07 -7.42
C SER A 516 -6.12 14.78 -8.74
N LEU A 517 -6.71 14.09 -9.71
CA LEU A 517 -7.11 14.69 -10.98
C LEU A 517 -8.30 15.67 -10.82
N ALA A 518 -9.25 15.35 -9.94
CA ALA A 518 -10.33 16.28 -9.59
C ALA A 518 -9.80 17.57 -8.95
N MET A 519 -8.89 17.45 -7.99
CA MET A 519 -8.22 18.61 -7.38
C MET A 519 -7.38 19.38 -8.39
N ASP A 520 -6.66 18.69 -9.28
CA ASP A 520 -5.88 19.32 -10.36
C ASP A 520 -6.74 20.23 -11.23
N ALA A 521 -7.93 19.77 -11.62
CA ALA A 521 -8.86 20.54 -12.45
C ALA A 521 -9.34 21.81 -11.77
N ILE A 522 -9.65 21.73 -10.47
CA ILE A 522 -10.02 22.89 -9.67
C ILE A 522 -8.82 23.85 -9.54
N CYS A 523 -7.63 23.35 -9.22
CA CYS A 523 -6.41 24.16 -9.10
C CYS A 523 -6.07 24.87 -10.42
N ARG A 524 -6.08 24.16 -11.55
CA ARG A 524 -5.84 24.71 -12.89
C ARG A 524 -6.79 25.85 -13.19
N ASP A 525 -8.09 25.61 -13.05
CA ASP A 525 -9.11 26.60 -13.41
C ASP A 525 -9.08 27.81 -12.47
N LEU A 526 -8.84 27.63 -11.16
CA LEU A 526 -8.69 28.76 -10.25
C LEU A 526 -7.42 29.55 -10.54
N SER A 527 -6.29 28.89 -10.81
CA SER A 527 -5.02 29.56 -11.13
C SER A 527 -5.08 30.39 -12.41
N THR A 528 -5.92 29.99 -13.37
CA THR A 528 -6.07 30.67 -14.66
C THR A 528 -7.18 31.72 -14.66
N LYS A 529 -8.31 31.45 -13.98
CA LYS A 529 -9.50 32.31 -13.99
C LYS A 529 -9.48 33.37 -12.87
N ARG A 530 -8.72 33.15 -11.79
CA ARG A 530 -8.62 34.09 -10.65
C ARG A 530 -7.20 34.65 -10.53
N LYS A 531 -7.09 35.98 -10.54
CA LYS A 531 -5.80 36.66 -10.32
C LYS A 531 -5.33 36.47 -8.88
N GLY A 532 -4.02 36.27 -8.71
CA GLY A 532 -3.40 36.15 -7.39
C GLY A 532 -3.66 34.81 -6.69
N THR A 533 -4.13 33.79 -7.41
CA THR A 533 -4.26 32.45 -6.86
C THR A 533 -2.88 31.79 -6.66
N SER A 534 -2.68 31.25 -5.46
CA SER A 534 -1.52 30.46 -5.07
C SER A 534 -1.94 29.01 -4.84
N LEU A 535 -1.02 28.07 -5.05
CA LEU A 535 -1.30 26.64 -4.84
C LEU A 535 -0.47 26.09 -3.68
N ALA A 536 -1.04 25.17 -2.90
CA ALA A 536 -0.38 24.51 -1.79
C ALA A 536 -0.53 22.98 -1.85
N TYR A 537 0.60 22.27 -1.67
CA TYR A 537 0.66 20.82 -1.67
C TYR A 537 1.52 20.31 -0.52
N LEU A 538 1.13 19.15 0.02
CA LEU A 538 2.00 18.34 0.87
C LEU A 538 2.54 17.18 0.05
N CYS A 539 3.76 17.37 -0.46
CA CYS A 539 4.45 16.36 -1.23
C CYS A 539 4.95 15.24 -0.32
N THR A 540 4.97 14.03 -0.87
CA THR A 540 5.39 12.83 -0.14
C THR A 540 6.90 12.66 -0.21
N PRO A 541 7.57 12.16 0.84
CA PRO A 541 8.98 11.80 0.76
C PRO A 541 9.18 10.49 -0.04
N THR A 542 8.08 9.81 -0.39
CA THR A 542 8.09 8.52 -1.10
C THR A 542 7.88 8.63 -2.62
N ASP A 543 8.44 9.68 -3.23
CA ASP A 543 8.47 9.90 -4.68
C ASP A 543 9.91 10.19 -5.14
N LEU A 544 10.15 10.32 -6.45
CA LEU A 544 11.43 10.76 -7.00
C LEU A 544 11.54 12.28 -6.93
N HIS A 545 12.61 12.77 -6.30
CA HIS A 545 12.88 14.19 -6.10
C HIS A 545 14.29 14.56 -6.55
N LEU A 546 14.45 15.80 -6.99
CA LEU A 546 15.76 16.45 -7.04
C LEU A 546 16.13 16.83 -5.60
N VAL A 547 17.39 16.61 -5.23
CA VAL A 547 17.91 16.88 -3.89
C VAL A 547 19.13 17.80 -3.96
N PRO A 548 19.46 18.54 -2.88
CA PRO A 548 20.70 19.28 -2.79
C PRO A 548 21.93 18.37 -2.93
N LYS A 549 23.01 18.92 -3.47
CA LYS A 549 24.29 18.20 -3.59
C LYS A 549 24.79 17.76 -2.21
N GLU A 550 24.59 18.58 -1.20
CA GLU A 550 24.97 18.32 0.19
C GLU A 550 24.19 17.14 0.77
N ALA A 551 22.92 16.96 0.38
CA ALA A 551 22.13 15.81 0.81
C ALA A 551 22.61 14.52 0.13
N TYR A 552 22.96 14.59 -1.16
CA TYR A 552 23.59 13.50 -1.90
C TYR A 552 24.92 13.07 -1.28
N GLU A 553 25.80 14.02 -0.98
CA GLU A 553 27.11 13.76 -0.36
C GLU A 553 26.97 13.15 1.04
N ALA A 554 26.05 13.67 1.86
CA ALA A 554 25.74 13.09 3.17
C ALA A 554 25.27 11.63 3.05
N SER A 555 24.42 11.31 2.06
CA SER A 555 23.97 9.94 1.83
C SER A 555 25.11 8.98 1.45
N LEU A 556 26.13 9.47 0.72
CA LEU A 556 27.31 8.69 0.39
C LEU A 556 28.18 8.43 1.62
N GLU A 557 28.33 9.42 2.50
CA GLU A 557 29.07 9.29 3.75
C GLU A 557 28.40 8.30 4.70
N GLU A 558 27.08 8.42 4.89
CA GLU A 558 26.30 7.46 5.67
C GLU A 558 26.41 6.05 5.07
N TYR A 559 26.36 5.92 3.74
CA TYR A 559 26.54 4.62 3.09
C TYR A 559 27.90 3.99 3.40
N LYS A 560 29.00 4.75 3.37
CA LYS A 560 30.35 4.25 3.72
C LYS A 560 30.41 3.71 5.15
N THR A 561 29.63 4.29 6.06
CA THR A 561 29.55 3.89 7.46
C THR A 561 28.65 2.66 7.64
N TYR A 562 27.43 2.69 7.08
CA TYR A 562 26.46 1.62 7.25
C TYR A 562 26.78 0.36 6.46
N SER A 563 27.40 0.46 5.27
CA SER A 563 27.74 -0.71 4.45
C SER A 563 28.75 -1.65 5.11
N LYS A 564 29.50 -1.15 6.11
CA LYS A 564 30.48 -1.92 6.89
C LYS A 564 29.88 -2.58 8.14
N LYS A 565 28.65 -2.24 8.52
CA LYS A 565 28.00 -2.83 9.71
C LYS A 565 27.60 -4.28 9.42
N LEU A 566 27.96 -5.20 10.31
CA LEU A 566 27.68 -6.64 10.15
C LEU A 566 26.21 -6.92 9.83
N TYR A 567 25.29 -6.26 10.55
CA TYR A 567 23.86 -6.38 10.27
C TYR A 567 23.49 -6.00 8.82
N CYS A 568 24.04 -4.89 8.31
CA CYS A 568 23.75 -4.44 6.94
C CYS A 568 24.35 -5.39 5.89
N ILE A 569 25.53 -5.95 6.14
CA ILE A 569 26.14 -6.96 5.27
C ILE A 569 25.25 -8.20 5.19
N ILE A 570 24.85 -8.75 6.35
CA ILE A 570 23.96 -9.91 6.43
C ILE A 570 22.63 -9.64 5.71
N MET A 571 22.00 -8.50 5.98
CA MET A 571 20.72 -8.14 5.35
C MET A 571 20.83 -7.95 3.85
N SER A 572 21.92 -7.37 3.35
CA SER A 572 22.16 -7.21 1.91
C SER A 572 22.31 -8.57 1.21
N ILE A 573 23.05 -9.50 1.82
CA ILE A 573 23.22 -10.87 1.32
C ILE A 573 21.89 -11.62 1.32
N LEU A 574 21.18 -11.64 2.46
CA LEU A 574 19.89 -12.32 2.60
C LEU A 574 18.83 -11.71 1.66
N GLY A 575 18.86 -10.40 1.48
CA GLY A 575 17.96 -9.66 0.61
C GLY A 575 18.23 -9.84 -0.88
N ARG A 576 19.32 -10.50 -1.29
CA ARG A 576 19.73 -10.69 -2.70
C ARG A 576 19.68 -9.38 -3.50
N GLY A 577 20.18 -8.30 -2.90
CA GLY A 577 20.19 -6.95 -3.51
C GLY A 577 18.86 -6.19 -3.49
N LYS A 578 17.79 -6.74 -2.90
CA LYS A 578 16.51 -6.02 -2.74
C LYS A 578 16.47 -5.16 -1.48
N LEU A 579 17.19 -5.54 -0.43
CA LEU A 579 17.27 -4.80 0.82
C LEU A 579 18.51 -3.91 0.85
N LEU A 580 18.43 -2.78 1.55
CA LEU A 580 19.53 -1.84 1.75
C LEU A 580 20.18 -1.38 0.43
N ARG A 581 19.35 -0.95 -0.52
CA ARG A 581 19.80 -0.39 -1.80
C ARG A 581 20.35 1.01 -1.55
N LYS A 582 21.51 1.31 -2.11
CA LYS A 582 22.20 2.60 -1.95
C LYS A 582 21.28 3.75 -2.39
N ASN A 583 21.15 4.78 -1.55
CA ASN A 583 20.28 5.92 -1.82
C ASN A 583 20.83 6.84 -2.94
N ALA A 584 22.14 7.11 -2.88
CA ALA A 584 22.85 7.92 -3.87
C ALA A 584 22.87 7.27 -5.25
N ARG A 585 22.28 7.97 -6.23
CA ARG A 585 22.29 7.62 -7.66
C ARG A 585 23.39 8.37 -8.41
N THR A 586 23.69 7.95 -9.64
CA THR A 586 24.59 8.72 -10.52
C THR A 586 23.97 10.10 -10.79
N PRO A 587 24.71 11.21 -10.61
CA PRO A 587 24.24 12.54 -10.99
C PRO A 587 23.86 12.61 -12.47
N ILE A 588 22.86 13.42 -12.78
CA ILE A 588 22.31 13.54 -14.14
C ILE A 588 22.76 14.89 -14.72
N PRO A 589 23.60 14.91 -15.76
CA PRO A 589 23.99 16.16 -16.40
C PRO A 589 22.78 16.77 -17.12
N GLY A 590 22.59 18.07 -16.97
CA GLY A 590 21.54 18.82 -17.65
C GLY A 590 21.89 20.30 -17.80
N GLU A 591 20.98 21.04 -18.41
CA GLU A 591 21.10 22.50 -18.51
C GLU A 591 21.07 23.13 -17.11
N GLY A 592 22.08 23.94 -16.78
CA GLY A 592 22.24 24.54 -15.45
C GLY A 592 23.01 23.68 -14.44
N GLY A 593 23.62 22.57 -14.87
CA GLY A 593 24.58 21.78 -14.09
C GLY A 593 24.13 20.34 -13.82
N ASP A 594 24.89 19.64 -12.99
CA ASP A 594 24.55 18.28 -12.56
C ASP A 594 23.40 18.31 -11.56
N PHE A 595 22.38 17.48 -11.81
CA PHE A 595 21.25 17.29 -10.91
C PHE A 595 21.40 16.01 -10.09
N TYR A 596 21.14 16.11 -8.79
CA TYR A 596 21.17 15.01 -7.85
C TYR A 596 19.76 14.55 -7.53
N THR A 597 19.53 13.24 -7.44
CA THR A 597 18.19 12.69 -7.23
C THR A 597 18.17 11.61 -6.17
N VAL A 598 17.02 11.46 -5.53
CA VAL A 598 16.71 10.40 -4.57
C VAL A 598 15.59 9.51 -5.11
N ASN A 599 15.71 8.20 -4.90
CA ASN A 599 14.64 7.26 -5.19
C ASN A 599 13.77 6.98 -3.96
N GLY A 600 12.75 7.81 -3.75
CA GLY A 600 11.78 7.62 -2.67
C GLY A 600 10.67 6.63 -2.98
N ILE A 601 10.51 6.13 -4.22
CA ILE A 601 9.32 5.36 -4.61
C ILE A 601 9.17 4.11 -3.74
N SER A 602 8.05 4.02 -3.02
CA SER A 602 7.68 2.82 -2.28
C SER A 602 6.83 1.87 -3.14
N VAL A 603 7.35 0.67 -3.39
CA VAL A 603 6.62 -0.40 -4.08
C VAL A 603 5.42 -0.85 -3.25
N ALA A 604 5.49 -0.76 -1.93
CA ALA A 604 4.38 -1.07 -1.04
C ALA A 604 3.15 -0.15 -1.27
N GLN A 605 3.39 1.15 -1.52
CA GLN A 605 2.34 2.12 -1.85
C GLN A 605 1.72 1.87 -3.24
N GLY A 606 2.54 1.38 -4.18
CA GLY A 606 2.10 0.92 -5.50
C GLY A 606 1.95 2.02 -6.56
N PRO A 607 1.67 1.62 -7.82
CA PRO A 607 1.77 2.52 -8.98
C PRO A 607 0.71 3.63 -9.00
N ASN A 608 -0.49 3.39 -8.48
CA ASN A 608 -1.54 4.40 -8.44
C ASN A 608 -1.20 5.55 -7.46
N TYR A 609 -0.53 5.25 -6.34
CA TYR A 609 -0.07 6.28 -5.42
C TYR A 609 1.01 7.16 -6.07
N ALA A 610 1.99 6.54 -6.74
CA ALA A 610 3.03 7.27 -7.47
C ALA A 610 2.45 8.19 -8.56
N LEU A 611 1.49 7.71 -9.35
CA LEU A 611 0.81 8.53 -10.36
C LEU A 611 0.04 9.70 -9.73
N ALA A 612 -0.74 9.44 -8.68
CA ALA A 612 -1.52 10.46 -7.99
C ALA A 612 -0.65 11.59 -7.43
N LYS A 613 0.53 11.26 -6.89
CA LYS A 613 1.50 12.23 -6.37
C LYS A 613 2.26 12.95 -7.47
N ARG A 614 2.62 12.25 -8.55
CA ARG A 614 3.27 12.89 -9.69
C ARG A 614 2.38 13.94 -10.37
N MET A 615 1.07 13.69 -10.50
CA MET A 615 0.17 14.70 -11.07
C MET A 615 0.18 16.00 -10.26
N GLN A 616 0.29 15.92 -8.92
CA GLN A 616 0.44 17.11 -8.06
C GLN A 616 1.75 17.85 -8.37
N HIS A 617 2.86 17.13 -8.57
CA HIS A 617 4.13 17.75 -8.97
C HIS A 617 4.04 18.41 -10.35
N TRP A 618 3.44 17.73 -11.32
CA TRP A 618 3.26 18.28 -12.66
C TRP A 618 2.46 19.58 -12.63
N ARG A 619 1.36 19.64 -11.86
CA ARG A 619 0.61 20.88 -11.69
C ARG A 619 1.42 21.97 -11.02
N ALA A 620 2.15 21.63 -9.96
CA ALA A 620 2.98 22.58 -9.23
C ALA A 620 3.98 23.29 -10.16
N ILE A 621 4.72 22.53 -10.98
CA ILE A 621 5.70 23.14 -11.89
C ILE A 621 5.05 23.91 -13.05
N VAL A 622 3.91 23.43 -13.57
CA VAL A 622 3.17 24.12 -14.63
C VAL A 622 2.59 25.45 -14.12
N ALA A 623 1.87 25.45 -13.00
CA ALA A 623 1.26 26.65 -12.44
C ALA A 623 2.33 27.70 -12.07
N ARG A 624 3.47 27.27 -11.53
CA ARG A 624 4.59 28.18 -11.25
C ARG A 624 5.17 28.78 -12.54
N SER A 625 5.33 27.99 -13.60
CA SER A 625 5.78 28.50 -14.90
C SER A 625 4.80 29.51 -15.51
N GLU A 626 3.54 29.47 -15.11
CA GLU A 626 2.46 30.36 -15.53
C GLU A 626 2.29 31.58 -14.58
N GLY A 627 3.18 31.74 -13.60
CA GLY A 627 3.22 32.92 -12.72
C GLY A 627 2.48 32.79 -11.40
N CYS A 628 2.03 31.59 -11.01
CA CYS A 628 1.47 31.36 -9.68
C CYS A 628 2.56 31.15 -8.63
N ILE A 629 2.32 31.64 -7.40
CA ILE A 629 3.09 31.19 -6.24
C ILE A 629 2.65 29.77 -5.90
N VAL A 630 3.62 28.88 -5.71
CA VAL A 630 3.37 27.47 -5.41
C VAL A 630 4.18 27.02 -4.20
N SER A 631 3.49 26.68 -3.12
CA SER A 631 4.08 26.03 -1.95
C SER A 631 3.91 24.52 -2.09
N SER A 632 4.98 23.81 -2.46
CA SER A 632 4.92 22.37 -2.76
C SER A 632 6.02 21.60 -2.04
N ASN A 633 5.99 21.67 -0.72
CA ASN A 633 7.06 21.20 0.14
C ASN A 633 6.91 19.72 0.53
N ILE A 634 8.04 19.07 0.77
CA ILE A 634 8.11 17.67 1.19
C ILE A 634 7.79 17.56 2.67
N ALA A 635 6.70 16.86 2.99
CA ALA A 635 6.34 16.54 4.36
C ALA A 635 7.09 15.28 4.83
N PRO A 636 7.35 15.13 6.14
CA PRO A 636 8.08 13.98 6.67
C PRO A 636 7.22 12.72 6.65
N ALA A 637 7.84 11.57 6.93
CA ALA A 637 7.09 10.39 7.31
C ALA A 637 6.40 10.65 8.65
N THR A 638 5.07 10.79 8.63
CA THR A 638 4.28 11.14 9.81
C THR A 638 3.53 9.93 10.36
N SER A 639 3.56 9.73 11.68
CA SER A 639 2.87 8.64 12.40
C SER A 639 1.35 8.85 12.53
N THR A 640 0.68 9.14 11.41
CA THR A 640 -0.79 9.28 11.40
C THR A 640 -1.48 7.94 11.68
N VAL A 641 -2.67 7.99 12.27
CA VAL A 641 -3.51 6.80 12.49
C VAL A 641 -3.72 6.01 11.20
N SER A 642 -3.87 6.68 10.04
CA SER A 642 -4.07 6.02 8.76
C SER A 642 -2.88 5.16 8.30
N VAL A 643 -1.67 5.49 8.77
CA VAL A 643 -0.43 4.75 8.47
C VAL A 643 -0.18 3.68 9.53
N THR A 644 -0.30 4.02 10.81
CA THR A 644 0.01 3.12 11.93
C THR A 644 -1.03 2.03 12.15
N GLN A 645 -2.24 2.15 11.57
CA GLN A 645 -3.21 1.05 11.50
C GLN A 645 -2.66 -0.19 10.78
N ASN A 646 -1.68 -0.03 9.88
CA ASN A 646 -0.94 -1.15 9.32
C ASN A 646 0.25 -1.50 10.24
N ARG A 647 0.16 -2.64 10.93
CA ARG A 647 1.16 -3.08 11.92
C ARG A 647 2.57 -3.17 11.35
N THR A 648 2.74 -3.61 10.11
CA THR A 648 4.06 -3.72 9.49
C THR A 648 4.71 -2.35 9.29
N PHE A 649 3.93 -1.35 8.86
CA PHE A 649 4.43 0.03 8.76
C PHE A 649 4.73 0.62 10.13
N ALA A 650 3.88 0.38 11.14
CA ALA A 650 4.13 0.82 12.50
C ALA A 650 5.45 0.25 13.05
N TRP A 651 5.70 -1.04 12.89
CA TRP A 651 6.97 -1.66 13.32
C TRP A 651 8.17 -1.16 12.53
N ALA A 652 8.01 -0.91 11.22
CA ALA A 652 9.07 -0.32 10.42
C ALA A 652 9.43 1.08 10.92
N TYR A 653 8.43 1.91 11.26
CA TYR A 653 8.65 3.27 11.77
C TYR A 653 9.45 3.29 13.08
N GLU A 654 9.22 2.33 13.98
CA GLU A 654 10.01 2.18 15.21
C GLU A 654 11.47 1.75 14.95
N GLY A 655 11.72 1.04 13.86
CA GLY A 655 13.06 0.59 13.47
C GLY A 655 13.82 1.57 12.56
N MET A 656 13.13 2.45 11.84
CA MET A 656 13.73 3.41 10.90
C MET A 656 14.77 4.34 11.53
N PRO A 657 14.60 4.87 12.77
CA PRO A 657 15.61 5.70 13.43
C PRO A 657 16.97 5.02 13.65
N TYR A 658 17.09 3.70 13.45
CA TYR A 658 18.39 3.04 13.38
C TYR A 658 19.25 3.54 12.22
N PHE A 659 18.64 3.92 11.10
CA PHE A 659 19.30 4.45 9.92
C PHE A 659 19.33 5.97 10.01
N LYS A 660 20.45 6.55 10.44
CA LYS A 660 20.55 8.00 10.57
C LYS A 660 20.48 8.68 9.18
N PRO A 661 19.96 9.91 9.10
CA PRO A 661 19.35 10.71 10.15
C PRO A 661 17.81 10.59 10.21
N TYR A 662 17.23 9.40 10.04
CA TYR A 662 15.78 9.25 10.03
C TYR A 662 15.10 9.71 11.32
N GLU A 663 14.01 10.47 11.17
CA GLU A 663 13.10 10.87 12.24
C GLU A 663 11.65 10.75 11.75
N ILE A 664 10.79 10.11 12.56
CA ILE A 664 9.35 9.99 12.29
C ILE A 664 8.63 11.09 13.06
N SER A 665 7.88 11.94 12.36
CA SER A 665 7.23 13.10 12.97
C SER A 665 5.83 12.79 13.48
N ALA A 666 5.40 13.50 14.52
CA ALA A 666 4.01 13.52 14.96
C ALA A 666 3.15 14.39 14.03
N PRO A 667 1.86 14.07 13.85
CA PRO A 667 0.94 14.88 13.02
C PRO A 667 0.92 16.37 13.35
N SER A 668 0.88 16.72 14.63
CA SER A 668 0.86 18.12 15.08
C SER A 668 2.15 18.86 14.71
N THR A 669 3.31 18.23 14.88
CA THR A 669 4.60 18.79 14.47
C THR A 669 4.64 19.03 12.96
N SER A 670 4.25 18.03 12.17
CA SER A 670 4.20 18.16 10.71
C SER A 670 3.24 19.27 10.29
N ASN A 671 2.04 19.35 10.86
CA ASN A 671 1.06 20.38 10.50
C ASN A 671 1.58 21.79 10.77
N SER A 672 2.15 22.05 11.96
CA SER A 672 2.69 23.37 12.29
C SER A 672 3.89 23.75 11.41
N VAL A 673 4.84 22.83 11.21
CA VAL A 673 6.04 23.12 10.41
C VAL A 673 5.70 23.33 8.93
N MET A 674 4.87 22.46 8.35
CA MET A 674 4.48 22.60 6.95
C MET A 674 3.64 23.88 6.72
N SER A 675 2.86 24.32 7.71
CA SER A 675 2.16 25.60 7.66
C SER A 675 3.13 26.79 7.71
N ALA A 676 4.17 26.73 8.54
CA ALA A 676 5.19 27.77 8.60
C ALA A 676 5.91 27.94 7.25
N ILE A 677 6.26 26.83 6.58
CA ILE A 677 6.90 26.87 5.26
C ILE A 677 5.92 27.38 4.19
N LEU A 678 4.63 27.02 4.27
CA LEU A 678 3.60 27.63 3.43
C LEU A 678 3.53 29.15 3.60
N PHE A 679 3.56 29.65 4.83
CA PHE A 679 3.52 31.09 5.08
C PHE A 679 4.78 31.79 4.56
N TYR A 680 5.95 31.18 4.71
CA TYR A 680 7.18 31.65 4.08
C TYR A 680 7.03 31.75 2.55
N ASP A 681 6.54 30.71 1.88
CA ASP A 681 6.40 30.69 0.42
C ASP A 681 5.43 31.75 -0.11
N LEU A 682 4.39 32.07 0.67
CA LEU A 682 3.40 33.07 0.30
C LEU A 682 3.90 34.51 0.48
N ASN A 683 4.91 34.74 1.31
CA ASN A 683 5.31 36.09 1.73
C ASN A 683 6.73 36.48 1.31
N ASP A 684 7.69 35.56 1.27
CA ASP A 684 9.09 35.87 0.93
C ASP A 684 9.31 35.83 -0.59
N PRO A 685 9.72 36.94 -1.25
CA PRO A 685 10.05 36.95 -2.67
C PRO A 685 11.20 36.03 -3.06
N ALA A 686 12.07 35.65 -2.12
CA ALA A 686 13.18 34.73 -2.34
C ALA A 686 12.76 33.25 -2.28
N SER A 687 11.53 32.94 -1.88
CA SER A 687 11.03 31.57 -1.88
C SER A 687 11.18 30.94 -3.27
N ALA A 688 11.61 29.68 -3.32
CA ALA A 688 11.61 28.88 -4.56
C ALA A 688 10.19 28.73 -5.13
N GLY A 689 9.15 28.78 -4.29
CA GLY A 689 7.75 28.78 -4.68
C GLY A 689 7.31 30.05 -5.41
N ASN A 690 8.03 31.17 -5.25
CA ASN A 690 7.77 32.39 -5.98
C ASN A 690 8.22 32.23 -7.45
N PRO A 691 7.35 32.48 -8.44
CA PRO A 691 7.67 32.28 -9.85
C PRO A 691 8.80 33.18 -10.37
N LYS A 692 9.08 34.30 -9.68
CA LYS A 692 10.18 35.22 -10.03
C LYS A 692 11.55 34.70 -9.63
N THR A 693 11.62 33.77 -8.67
CA THR A 693 12.88 33.12 -8.29
C THR A 693 13.35 32.23 -9.43
N LYS A 694 14.58 32.39 -9.93
CA LYS A 694 15.07 31.56 -11.03
C LYS A 694 15.46 30.17 -10.52
N LEU A 695 15.00 29.13 -11.19
CA LEU A 695 15.42 27.74 -10.98
C LEU A 695 16.08 27.22 -12.25
N ASN A 696 17.14 26.42 -12.12
CA ASN A 696 17.80 25.79 -13.27
C ASN A 696 16.96 24.66 -13.85
N ASN A 697 16.14 24.00 -13.03
CA ASN A 697 15.14 23.06 -13.49
C ASN A 697 13.83 23.26 -12.70
N PRO A 698 12.64 23.22 -13.32
CA PRO A 698 11.36 23.38 -12.62
C PRO A 698 11.15 22.41 -11.47
N ASN A 699 11.69 21.19 -11.55
CA ASN A 699 11.59 20.21 -10.45
C ASN A 699 12.39 20.59 -9.19
N GLN A 700 13.27 21.59 -9.25
CA GLN A 700 13.97 22.08 -8.07
C GLN A 700 13.03 22.75 -7.07
N ILE A 701 11.80 23.12 -7.45
CA ILE A 701 10.82 23.64 -6.48
C ILE A 701 10.62 22.66 -5.30
N PHE A 702 10.74 21.35 -5.53
CA PHE A 702 10.59 20.32 -4.50
C PHE A 702 11.85 20.13 -3.65
N GLN A 703 12.99 20.66 -4.10
CA GLN A 703 14.30 20.56 -3.43
C GLN A 703 14.39 21.48 -2.21
N PHE A 704 13.68 22.61 -2.23
CA PHE A 704 13.67 23.62 -1.17
C PHE A 704 12.52 23.37 -0.18
N GLY A 705 12.64 23.89 1.05
CA GLY A 705 11.58 23.79 2.05
C GLY A 705 11.27 22.35 2.48
N SER A 706 12.20 21.42 2.28
CA SER A 706 11.99 19.99 2.47
C SER A 706 12.18 19.54 3.93
N PHE A 707 11.07 19.15 4.58
CA PHE A 707 11.08 18.41 5.84
C PHE A 707 10.96 16.91 5.52
N ASN A 708 11.96 16.34 4.87
CA ASN A 708 11.91 14.96 4.39
C ASN A 708 12.11 13.89 5.48
N GLY A 709 12.40 14.29 6.73
CA GLY A 709 12.60 13.36 7.86
C GLY A 709 13.91 12.59 7.78
N GLY A 710 14.91 13.16 7.10
CA GLY A 710 16.24 12.57 6.89
C GLY A 710 16.33 11.54 5.76
N CYS A 711 15.25 11.29 5.01
CA CYS A 711 15.24 10.25 3.98
C CYS A 711 16.21 10.54 2.82
N TRP A 712 16.51 11.80 2.53
CA TRP A 712 17.44 12.17 1.47
C TRP A 712 18.90 11.99 1.85
N ARG A 713 19.21 12.19 3.13
CA ARG A 713 20.58 12.12 3.69
C ARG A 713 20.96 10.73 4.17
N CYS A 714 20.00 9.80 4.20
CA CYS A 714 20.24 8.43 4.66
C CYS A 714 21.02 7.59 3.63
N ALA A 715 21.77 6.59 4.12
CA ALA A 715 22.56 5.64 3.33
C ALA A 715 21.77 4.87 2.26
N TYR A 716 20.52 4.51 2.57
CA TYR A 716 19.74 3.54 1.79
C TYR A 716 18.38 4.11 1.37
N GLU A 717 17.87 3.66 0.23
CA GLU A 717 16.54 4.01 -0.27
C GLU A 717 15.46 3.60 0.75
N VAL A 718 14.45 4.47 0.94
CA VAL A 718 13.35 4.25 1.90
C VAL A 718 12.61 2.92 1.70
N ASP A 719 12.42 2.51 0.44
CA ASP A 719 11.74 1.26 0.09
C ASP A 719 12.56 0.01 0.44
N SER A 720 13.87 0.16 0.62
CA SER A 720 14.79 -0.95 0.86
C SER A 720 15.12 -1.18 2.34
N ILE A 721 14.69 -0.27 3.22
CA ILE A 721 14.94 -0.35 4.66
C ILE A 721 13.76 -0.91 5.46
N GLY A 722 12.53 -0.93 4.92
CA GLY A 722 11.32 -1.28 5.68
C GLY A 722 11.38 -2.63 6.40
N GLU A 723 11.70 -3.72 5.68
CA GLU A 723 11.82 -5.06 6.28
C GLU A 723 13.01 -5.15 7.25
N ALA A 724 14.13 -4.49 6.93
CA ALA A 724 15.29 -4.42 7.83
C ALA A 724 14.94 -3.68 9.13
N SER A 725 14.20 -2.57 9.05
CA SER A 725 13.73 -1.83 10.22
C SER A 725 12.82 -2.67 11.12
N VAL A 726 11.89 -3.45 10.54
CA VAL A 726 11.05 -4.37 11.33
C VAL A 726 11.90 -5.40 12.08
N LEU A 727 12.91 -5.99 11.42
CA LEU A 727 13.81 -6.95 12.06
C LEU A 727 14.65 -6.30 13.17
N ILE A 728 15.17 -5.09 12.94
CA ILE A 728 15.90 -4.33 13.96
C ILE A 728 15.02 -4.09 15.19
N TYR A 729 13.79 -3.65 14.98
CA TYR A 729 12.83 -3.39 16.04
C TYR A 729 12.59 -4.65 16.90
N PHE A 730 12.28 -5.78 16.25
CA PHE A 730 12.07 -7.04 16.97
C PHE A 730 13.34 -7.61 17.59
N SER A 731 14.52 -7.44 16.98
CA SER A 731 15.78 -7.87 17.58
C SER A 731 16.08 -7.10 18.88
N ARG A 732 15.72 -5.81 18.94
CA ARG A 732 15.89 -4.98 20.14
C ARG A 732 14.93 -5.40 21.24
N ILE A 733 13.68 -5.72 20.90
CA ILE A 733 12.70 -6.25 21.85
C ILE A 733 13.11 -7.64 22.35
N ALA A 734 13.61 -8.49 21.45
CA ALA A 734 13.97 -9.87 21.76
C ALA A 734 15.30 -10.00 22.51
N ALA A 735 16.22 -9.04 22.36
CA ALA A 735 17.55 -9.04 22.97
C ALA A 735 17.56 -9.42 24.47
N PRO A 736 16.74 -8.81 25.36
CA PRO A 736 16.71 -9.21 26.77
C PRO A 736 16.27 -10.67 26.96
N TYR A 737 15.32 -11.17 26.17
CA TYR A 737 14.83 -12.55 26.27
C TYR A 737 15.84 -13.57 25.74
N VAL A 738 16.53 -13.27 24.64
CA VAL A 738 17.61 -14.12 24.11
C VAL A 738 18.76 -14.20 25.12
N GLY A 739 19.11 -13.08 25.77
CA GLY A 739 20.09 -13.07 26.86
C GLY A 739 19.70 -13.97 28.03
N ILE A 740 18.43 -13.93 28.44
CA ILE A 740 17.89 -14.80 29.51
C ILE A 740 17.93 -16.27 29.09
N VAL A 741 17.51 -16.61 27.87
CA VAL A 741 17.52 -17.99 27.37
C VAL A 741 18.95 -18.50 27.19
N ALA A 742 19.87 -17.68 26.70
CA ALA A 742 21.28 -18.04 26.56
C ALA A 742 21.95 -18.23 27.92
N ALA A 743 21.67 -17.37 28.90
CA ALA A 743 22.15 -17.52 30.28
C ALA A 743 21.58 -18.78 30.95
N ALA A 744 20.28 -19.05 30.78
CA ALA A 744 19.64 -20.27 31.28
C ALA A 744 20.22 -21.52 30.60
N SER A 745 20.44 -21.49 29.29
CA SER A 745 21.05 -22.58 28.53
C SER A 745 22.50 -22.81 28.96
N ALA A 746 23.28 -21.74 29.15
CA ALA A 746 24.65 -21.81 29.67
C ALA A 746 24.68 -22.35 31.10
N ALA A 747 23.73 -21.98 31.96
CA ALA A 747 23.60 -22.52 33.30
C ALA A 747 23.23 -24.02 33.30
N VAL A 748 22.33 -24.44 32.40
CA VAL A 748 21.99 -25.86 32.21
C VAL A 748 23.19 -26.65 31.68
N ILE A 749 23.92 -26.11 30.71
CA ILE A 749 25.14 -26.72 30.16
C ILE A 749 26.25 -26.79 31.22
N ALA A 750 26.47 -25.72 31.99
CA ALA A 750 27.45 -25.70 33.08
C ALA A 750 27.14 -26.74 34.16
N LYS A 751 25.86 -26.91 34.51
CA LYS A 751 25.40 -27.98 35.41
C LYS A 751 25.61 -29.37 34.81
N PHE A 752 25.36 -29.55 33.50
CA PHE A 752 25.56 -30.83 32.81
C PHE A 752 27.04 -31.21 32.66
N LEU A 753 27.93 -30.20 32.60
CA LEU A 753 29.38 -30.36 32.50
C LEU A 753 30.10 -30.33 33.87
N GLY A 754 29.36 -30.21 34.98
CA GLY A 754 29.92 -30.29 36.34
C GLY A 754 30.69 -29.05 36.82
N TYR A 755 30.49 -27.89 36.19
CA TYR A 755 31.12 -26.63 36.61
C TYR A 755 30.36 -25.91 37.74
N VAL A 756 29.11 -26.30 38.02
CA VAL A 756 28.24 -25.80 39.10
C VAL A 756 27.39 -26.92 39.68
#